data_AF-A0A3M1NQS5-F1
#
_entry.id   AF-A0A3M1NQS5-F1
#
_cell.length_a   1.000
_cell.length_b   1.000
_cell.length_c   1.000
_cell.angle_alpha   90.00
_cell.angle_beta   90.00
_cell.angle_gamma   90.00
#
_symmetry.space_group_name_H-M   'P 1'
#
loop_
_entity.id
_entity.type
_entity.pdbx_description
1 polymer ?
#
loop_
_entity_poly.entity_id
_entity_poly.type
_entity_poly.pdbx_seq_one_letter_code
_entity_poly.pdbx_strand_id
1 'polypeptide(L)'
;MSQRIFGLFFLLFSSFLLALPRGGTLAGKVVDQHTQQPLVGVNVVVENTLLGATTDEEGFFVILQIPSGSYNIRFEYLGYRTLIKSNVIINPGRKTVLNVEMQIDVLEGEKVEVTASAFVKPAGSVISNRSMDFEEIRRDPGSAMDIQRAMQALPSVVSGTDQENEIIVRGGAPGENLFLMDNMEIPNPNHFTQQGRSGGPINMINPTMVQKVDFYAGAFSARYGDKASSVMDITLREGDSEAYHGEIQMGMSGAGLLVEGPLRYNSANFIFSARKSFLDLIISSTGLVAVPHYQNTQLKLTFPLHKSHKLFINGIYGNDNIRIEGEGTGGYAYGAENVAYKSHQWTTGATLRSLWSPHLISLTTLFANEVYWDIDEYHSRTRDSYYLNRSKEREISLRSDFTWQPRSQWLIQWGGSLKQVHLNHQISMDPDTIFLYRPDQNEPIGIFKIIPEWIDKNLSSSYKSALYGQIGINLFKSIHFTGGLRYDYFDYNNFASLSPRVGFSIYLTPKFTLNAAFGVHYQSPAYIELTAHPNNRHLKSKYTRQFVLGIEHLIGNDIKWTLEVYWKNYYDVPVLKSLTTPDPFDSFQGERLNIGKGWARGIEFFFQKKLTHHFSTIVSYSFSRATAQDPRWDKRYDWDFDYRHIFNVVGGYKLGFHDKQWYQDFKRKWWYHFLAPFLPLADEVEISFKFRYSGGRPYTPPVYHPEFRRWITQEQQLLNTHRYPPYHRLDFRVDRRYFFNNWNMVVFFDMMNVYNRHNIWEYQYNDDGSREEVLQFEVLPVGGVLIEF
;
A
#
# COMPACT_ATOMS: atom_id res chain seq x y z
N MET A 1 14.27 43.25 11.72
CA MET A 1 12.96 42.57 11.79
C MET A 1 13.02 41.16 12.41
N SER A 2 14.20 40.53 12.52
CA SER A 2 14.37 39.16 13.04
C SER A 2 14.31 39.00 14.56
N GLN A 3 14.70 40.01 15.36
CA GLN A 3 14.68 39.89 16.83
C GLN A 3 13.29 40.06 17.46
N ARG A 4 12.35 40.76 16.79
CA ARG A 4 10.96 40.92 17.26
C ARG A 4 10.10 39.68 16.97
N ILE A 5 10.45 38.88 15.97
CA ILE A 5 9.79 37.60 15.66
C ILE A 5 10.20 36.53 16.68
N PHE A 6 11.47 36.50 17.09
CA PHE A 6 11.95 35.60 18.14
C PHE A 6 11.33 35.92 19.52
N GLY A 7 11.12 37.21 19.83
CA GLY A 7 10.44 37.65 21.05
C GLY A 7 8.93 37.39 21.08
N LEU A 8 8.25 37.42 19.92
CA LEU A 8 6.82 37.04 19.84
C LEU A 8 6.61 35.52 19.96
N PHE A 9 7.55 34.72 19.44
CA PHE A 9 7.61 33.26 19.66
C PHE A 9 7.84 32.91 21.14
N PHE A 10 8.57 33.76 21.86
CA PHE A 10 8.92 33.60 23.28
C PHE A 10 7.75 33.90 24.24
N LEU A 11 6.88 34.85 23.89
CA LEU A 11 5.73 35.22 24.73
C LEU A 11 4.56 34.24 24.62
N LEU A 12 4.38 33.57 23.47
CA LEU A 12 3.34 32.55 23.27
C LEU A 12 3.64 31.21 23.98
N PHE A 13 4.89 30.94 24.35
CA PHE A 13 5.30 29.67 24.98
C PHE A 13 5.22 29.68 26.52
N SER A 14 5.15 30.86 27.16
CA SER A 14 5.31 31.00 28.61
C SER A 14 4.02 30.90 29.44
N SER A 15 2.84 30.90 28.82
CA SER A 15 1.54 30.93 29.50
C SER A 15 0.87 29.56 29.74
N PHE A 16 1.55 28.43 29.48
CA PHE A 16 0.98 27.07 29.63
C PHE A 16 1.28 26.37 30.98
N LEU A 17 1.95 27.06 31.91
CA LEU A 17 2.31 26.49 33.21
C LEU A 17 1.20 26.77 34.23
N LEU A 18 0.28 25.81 34.40
CA LEU A 18 -0.55 25.50 35.60
C LEU A 18 -1.91 24.83 35.24
N ALA A 19 -1.95 23.98 34.22
CA ALA A 19 -3.09 23.08 34.04
C ALA A 19 -2.87 21.78 34.84
N LEU A 20 -3.85 21.40 35.68
CA LEU A 20 -3.94 20.06 36.25
C LEU A 20 -3.89 19.02 35.11
N PRO A 21 -3.24 17.86 35.29
CA PRO A 21 -3.26 16.82 34.26
C PRO A 21 -4.70 16.40 33.99
N ARG A 22 -5.22 16.76 32.82
CA ARG A 22 -6.54 16.33 32.35
C ARG A 22 -6.36 14.98 31.67
N GLY A 23 -7.08 13.97 32.15
CA GLY A 23 -7.16 12.70 31.43
C GLY A 23 -7.71 12.94 30.01
N GLY A 24 -7.33 12.08 29.08
CA GLY A 24 -7.91 12.06 27.74
C GLY A 24 -9.35 11.55 27.76
N THR A 25 -10.03 11.77 26.65
CA THR A 25 -11.37 11.23 26.41
C THR A 25 -11.28 10.16 25.33
N LEU A 26 -11.85 8.99 25.56
CA LEU A 26 -12.10 8.00 24.51
C LEU A 26 -13.55 8.10 24.10
N ALA A 27 -13.81 8.28 22.82
CA ALA A 27 -15.15 8.31 22.27
C ALA A 27 -15.19 7.49 21.00
N GLY A 28 -16.37 7.16 20.52
CA GLY A 28 -16.45 6.38 19.30
C GLY A 28 -17.85 5.93 18.97
N LYS A 29 -17.94 5.15 17.89
CA LYS A 29 -19.18 4.54 17.43
C LYS A 29 -18.96 3.06 17.18
N VAL A 30 -19.89 2.24 17.65
CA VAL A 30 -19.91 0.80 17.43
C VAL A 30 -21.07 0.45 16.50
N VAL A 31 -20.77 -0.27 15.43
CA VAL A 31 -21.74 -0.71 14.43
C VAL A 31 -21.57 -2.20 14.11
N ASP A 32 -22.62 -2.82 13.59
CA ASP A 32 -22.52 -4.14 12.98
C ASP A 32 -21.64 -4.09 11.72
N GLN A 33 -20.77 -5.08 11.54
CA GLN A 33 -19.80 -5.11 10.45
C GLN A 33 -20.46 -5.14 9.05
N HIS A 34 -21.61 -5.80 8.90
CA HIS A 34 -22.23 -6.04 7.60
C HIS A 34 -23.33 -5.02 7.26
N THR A 35 -24.24 -4.81 8.19
CA THR A 35 -25.39 -3.93 8.07
C THR A 35 -25.04 -2.48 8.38
N GLN A 36 -23.93 -2.25 9.09
CA GLN A 36 -23.48 -0.92 9.55
C GLN A 36 -24.56 -0.20 10.37
N GLN A 37 -25.46 -0.98 10.98
CA GLN A 37 -26.44 -0.50 11.94
C GLN A 37 -25.74 -0.20 13.26
N PRO A 38 -26.09 0.89 13.96
CA PRO A 38 -25.61 1.15 15.30
C PRO A 38 -25.94 0.00 16.26
N LEU A 39 -24.99 -0.33 17.13
CA LEU A 39 -25.20 -1.32 18.19
C LEU A 39 -25.42 -0.60 19.52
N VAL A 40 -26.61 -0.78 20.09
CA VAL A 40 -27.05 -0.15 21.35
C VAL A 40 -26.67 -1.04 22.53
N GLY A 41 -26.11 -0.46 23.60
CA GLY A 41 -25.79 -1.20 24.83
C GLY A 41 -24.56 -2.10 24.75
N VAL A 42 -23.65 -1.87 23.80
CA VAL A 42 -22.33 -2.52 23.77
C VAL A 42 -21.54 -2.05 24.98
N ASN A 43 -21.01 -2.99 25.77
CA ASN A 43 -20.13 -2.67 26.89
C ASN A 43 -18.71 -2.41 26.38
N VAL A 44 -18.21 -1.19 26.64
CA VAL A 44 -16.88 -0.72 26.24
C VAL A 44 -16.01 -0.58 27.48
N VAL A 45 -14.98 -1.40 27.59
CA VAL A 45 -14.13 -1.51 28.79
C VAL A 45 -12.69 -1.16 28.46
N VAL A 46 -12.09 -0.26 29.24
CA VAL A 46 -10.66 0.05 29.17
C VAL A 46 -9.91 -0.95 30.06
N GLU A 47 -9.17 -1.89 29.45
CA GLU A 47 -8.51 -2.97 30.19
C GLU A 47 -7.52 -2.44 31.24
N ASN A 48 -7.40 -3.15 32.36
CA ASN A 48 -6.58 -2.79 33.52
C ASN A 48 -7.00 -1.47 34.22
N THR A 49 -8.22 -1.00 33.97
CA THR A 49 -8.82 0.13 34.70
C THR A 49 -10.25 -0.22 35.11
N LEU A 50 -10.88 0.65 35.91
CA LEU A 50 -12.32 0.58 36.22
C LEU A 50 -13.16 1.46 35.28
N LEU A 51 -12.55 2.02 34.23
CA LEU A 51 -13.22 2.94 33.31
C LEU A 51 -13.88 2.17 32.18
N GLY A 52 -15.11 2.57 31.85
CA GLY A 52 -15.92 1.98 30.80
C GLY A 52 -17.16 2.82 30.50
N ALA A 53 -17.86 2.47 29.43
CA ALA A 53 -19.15 3.05 29.07
C ALA A 53 -19.98 2.04 28.28
N THR A 54 -21.27 2.32 28.11
CA THR A 54 -22.15 1.60 27.20
C THR A 54 -22.52 2.47 26.01
N THR A 55 -22.74 1.87 24.83
CA THR A 55 -23.18 2.62 23.66
C THR A 55 -24.66 3.03 23.74
N ASP A 56 -24.99 4.21 23.19
CA ASP A 56 -26.35 4.75 23.08
C ASP A 56 -27.15 4.20 21.89
N GLU A 57 -28.35 4.74 21.63
CA GLU A 57 -29.25 4.33 20.53
C GLU A 57 -28.64 4.52 19.14
N GLU A 58 -27.73 5.48 19.00
CA GLU A 58 -26.97 5.75 17.80
C GLU A 58 -25.60 5.03 17.80
N GLY A 59 -25.35 4.14 18.76
CA GLY A 59 -24.16 3.32 18.88
C GLY A 59 -22.92 4.09 19.35
N PHE A 60 -23.07 5.32 19.84
CA PHE A 60 -21.98 6.15 20.33
C PHE A 60 -21.66 5.86 21.79
N PHE A 61 -20.38 5.98 22.15
CA PHE A 61 -19.91 5.90 23.54
C PHE A 61 -18.90 7.01 23.83
N VAL A 62 -18.81 7.39 25.10
CA VAL A 62 -17.81 8.35 25.61
C VAL A 62 -17.33 7.91 26.99
N ILE A 63 -16.02 7.84 27.18
CA ILE A 63 -15.33 7.54 28.43
C ILE A 63 -14.39 8.72 28.71
N LEU A 64 -14.64 9.43 29.81
CA LEU A 64 -13.92 10.65 30.18
C LEU A 64 -12.77 10.35 31.15
N GLN A 65 -11.79 11.25 31.18
CA GLN A 65 -10.71 11.26 32.18
C GLN A 65 -9.87 9.97 32.24
N ILE A 66 -9.61 9.36 31.09
CA ILE A 66 -8.68 8.23 31.00
C ILE A 66 -7.25 8.79 31.13
N PRO A 67 -6.41 8.31 32.06
CA PRO A 67 -5.03 8.75 32.15
C PRO A 67 -4.31 8.55 30.82
N SER A 68 -3.48 9.51 30.39
CA SER A 68 -2.77 9.40 29.11
C SER A 68 -1.86 8.18 29.08
N GLY A 69 -1.85 7.49 27.94
CA GLY A 69 -1.11 6.24 27.76
C GLY A 69 -1.78 5.34 26.72
N SER A 70 -1.24 4.14 26.55
CA SER A 70 -1.75 3.14 25.61
C SER A 70 -2.55 2.06 26.30
N TYR A 71 -3.75 1.79 25.80
CA TYR A 71 -4.67 0.83 26.40
C TYR A 71 -5.21 -0.17 25.37
N ASN A 72 -5.61 -1.34 25.86
CA ASN A 72 -6.49 -2.22 25.12
C ASN A 72 -7.94 -1.87 25.46
N ILE A 73 -8.79 -1.77 24.44
CA ILE A 73 -10.21 -1.47 24.59
C ILE A 73 -11.01 -2.69 24.17
N ARG A 74 -11.84 -3.19 25.09
CA ARG A 74 -12.65 -4.39 24.90
C ARG A 74 -14.11 -4.01 24.65
N PHE A 75 -14.71 -4.61 23.63
CA PHE A 75 -16.11 -4.41 23.23
C PHE A 75 -16.87 -5.73 23.37
N GLU A 76 -17.91 -5.74 24.21
CA GLU A 76 -18.72 -6.91 24.53
C GLU A 76 -20.20 -6.62 24.26
N TYR A 77 -20.85 -7.50 23.50
CA TYR A 77 -22.27 -7.36 23.18
C TYR A 77 -22.91 -8.72 22.94
N LEU A 78 -24.13 -8.92 23.43
CA LEU A 78 -24.81 -10.21 23.34
C LEU A 78 -25.14 -10.54 21.87
N GLY A 79 -24.77 -11.75 21.44
CA GLY A 79 -24.95 -12.18 20.04
C GLY A 79 -23.87 -11.66 19.09
N TYR A 80 -22.79 -11.06 19.63
CA TYR A 80 -21.65 -10.59 18.87
C TYR A 80 -20.36 -11.14 19.47
N ARG A 81 -19.35 -11.29 18.62
CA ARG A 81 -18.03 -11.73 19.04
C ARG A 81 -17.34 -10.61 19.81
N THR A 82 -16.83 -10.91 21.00
CA THR A 82 -16.01 -9.96 21.78
C THR A 82 -14.79 -9.52 20.98
N LEU A 83 -14.63 -8.20 20.84
CA LEU A 83 -13.55 -7.57 20.08
C LEU A 83 -12.60 -6.84 21.02
N ILE A 84 -11.29 -6.99 20.81
CA ILE A 84 -10.27 -6.22 21.52
C ILE A 84 -9.53 -5.35 20.50
N LYS A 85 -9.55 -4.03 20.71
CA LYS A 85 -8.69 -3.07 20.02
C LYS A 85 -7.43 -2.85 20.85
N SER A 86 -6.31 -3.36 20.37
CA SER A 86 -5.02 -3.26 21.07
C SER A 86 -4.33 -1.92 20.80
N ASN A 87 -3.54 -1.45 21.78
CA ASN A 87 -2.66 -0.27 21.65
C ASN A 87 -3.37 1.02 21.18
N VAL A 88 -4.56 1.30 21.74
CA VAL A 88 -5.25 2.57 21.55
C VAL A 88 -4.54 3.65 22.36
N ILE A 89 -4.03 4.68 21.68
CA ILE A 89 -3.32 5.80 22.30
C ILE A 89 -4.31 6.82 22.83
N ILE A 90 -4.28 7.10 24.14
CA ILE A 90 -5.07 8.14 24.78
C ILE A 90 -4.19 9.36 25.02
N ASN A 91 -4.51 10.43 24.29
CA ASN A 91 -3.80 11.70 24.38
C ASN A 91 -4.38 12.61 25.48
N PRO A 92 -3.52 13.35 26.22
CA PRO A 92 -3.94 14.30 27.25
C PRO A 92 -4.78 15.42 26.66
N GLY A 93 -5.91 15.74 27.31
CA GLY A 93 -6.80 16.83 26.90
C GLY A 93 -7.46 16.68 25.53
N ARG A 94 -7.27 15.55 24.83
CA ARG A 94 -7.80 15.28 23.49
C ARG A 94 -8.82 14.14 23.52
N LYS A 95 -9.71 14.16 22.53
CA LYS A 95 -10.68 13.11 22.26
C LYS A 95 -10.07 12.14 21.25
N THR A 96 -9.86 10.90 21.69
CA THR A 96 -9.48 9.78 20.81
C THR A 96 -10.76 9.16 20.28
N VAL A 97 -10.93 9.12 18.95
CA VAL A 97 -12.15 8.59 18.31
C VAL A 97 -11.91 7.19 17.76
N LEU A 98 -12.71 6.21 18.17
CA LEU A 98 -12.68 4.83 17.66
C LEU A 98 -13.97 4.48 16.93
N ASN A 99 -13.86 4.16 15.64
CA ASN A 99 -14.94 3.53 14.89
C ASN A 99 -14.74 2.00 14.89
N VAL A 100 -15.74 1.28 15.39
CA VAL A 100 -15.63 -0.15 15.67
C VAL A 100 -16.75 -0.91 14.96
N GLU A 101 -16.34 -1.93 14.20
CA GLU A 101 -17.24 -2.84 13.50
C GLU A 101 -17.21 -4.18 14.22
N MET A 102 -18.33 -4.59 14.83
CA MET A 102 -18.47 -5.87 15.52
C MET A 102 -19.12 -6.91 14.61
N GLN A 103 -18.65 -8.16 14.71
CA GLN A 103 -19.16 -9.29 13.95
C GLN A 103 -20.19 -10.07 14.79
N ILE A 104 -21.34 -10.40 14.18
CA ILE A 104 -22.35 -11.27 14.79
C ILE A 104 -21.74 -12.64 15.13
N ASP A 105 -22.13 -13.18 16.28
CA ASP A 105 -21.82 -14.54 16.70
C ASP A 105 -23.13 -15.29 16.98
N VAL A 106 -23.28 -16.51 16.44
CA VAL A 106 -24.55 -17.26 16.52
C VAL A 106 -24.60 -18.00 17.85
N LEU A 107 -25.23 -17.37 18.85
CA LEU A 107 -25.48 -17.99 20.14
C LEU A 107 -26.63 -19.01 20.06
N GLU A 108 -26.31 -20.29 20.11
CA GLU A 108 -27.30 -21.34 20.40
C GLU A 108 -26.63 -22.52 21.11
N GLY A 109 -27.01 -22.70 22.38
CA GLY A 109 -26.94 -23.96 23.14
C GLY A 109 -25.54 -24.41 23.58
N GLU A 110 -25.34 -24.45 24.89
CA GLU A 110 -24.10 -24.70 25.63
C GLU A 110 -23.10 -23.54 25.65
N LYS A 111 -22.67 -23.17 26.87
CA LYS A 111 -21.65 -22.15 27.15
C LYS A 111 -20.33 -22.56 26.49
N VAL A 112 -20.13 -22.21 25.23
CA VAL A 112 -18.79 -22.09 24.67
C VAL A 112 -18.22 -20.79 25.21
N GLU A 113 -17.11 -20.89 25.94
CA GLU A 113 -16.38 -19.75 26.47
C GLU A 113 -15.99 -18.82 25.31
N VAL A 114 -16.64 -17.65 25.24
CA VAL A 114 -16.46 -16.68 24.14
C VAL A 114 -15.06 -16.10 24.25
N THR A 115 -14.13 -16.59 23.42
CA THR A 115 -12.78 -16.03 23.37
C THR A 115 -12.76 -14.76 22.54
N ALA A 116 -12.53 -13.64 23.22
CA ALA A 116 -12.20 -12.36 22.59
C ALA A 116 -11.05 -12.52 21.59
N SER A 117 -11.06 -11.74 20.50
CA SER A 117 -10.00 -11.77 19.48
C SER A 117 -9.56 -10.36 19.13
N ALA A 118 -8.24 -10.15 19.07
CA ALA A 118 -7.63 -8.95 18.51
C ALA A 118 -7.54 -8.98 16.96
N PHE A 119 -7.93 -10.10 16.34
CA PHE A 119 -7.98 -10.26 14.88
C PHE A 119 -9.41 -10.17 14.36
N VAL A 120 -9.61 -9.33 13.35
CA VAL A 120 -10.86 -9.17 12.60
C VAL A 120 -10.64 -9.70 11.19
N LYS A 121 -11.61 -10.46 10.66
CA LYS A 121 -11.63 -10.85 9.23
C LYS A 121 -12.49 -9.85 8.45
N PRO A 122 -12.05 -9.37 7.27
CA PRO A 122 -12.89 -8.56 6.40
C PRO A 122 -14.13 -9.34 5.92
N ALA A 123 -15.24 -8.62 5.75
CA ALA A 123 -16.49 -9.21 5.30
C ALA A 123 -16.36 -9.88 3.92
N GLY A 124 -16.90 -11.10 3.79
CA GLY A 124 -16.89 -11.85 2.53
C GLY A 124 -15.52 -12.42 2.13
N SER A 125 -14.51 -12.34 3.00
CA SER A 125 -13.19 -12.94 2.80
C SER A 125 -13.06 -14.26 3.54
N VAL A 126 -12.59 -15.29 2.82
CA VAL A 126 -12.44 -16.64 3.35
C VAL A 126 -10.98 -16.95 3.70
N ILE A 127 -10.01 -16.42 2.94
CA ILE A 127 -8.59 -16.78 3.06
C ILE A 127 -7.67 -15.64 2.58
N SER A 128 -6.37 -15.72 2.88
CA SER A 128 -5.32 -14.83 2.37
C SER A 128 -5.54 -13.34 2.65
N ASN A 129 -6.24 -12.99 3.74
CA ASN A 129 -6.51 -11.62 4.15
C ASN A 129 -5.72 -11.20 5.40
N ARG A 130 -5.34 -9.92 5.43
CA ARG A 130 -4.65 -9.28 6.56
C ARG A 130 -5.15 -7.85 6.72
N SER A 131 -5.41 -7.48 7.96
CA SER A 131 -5.80 -6.10 8.32
C SER A 131 -4.70 -5.49 9.18
N MET A 132 -4.26 -4.29 8.81
CA MET A 132 -3.35 -3.46 9.63
C MET A 132 -4.00 -2.11 9.91
N ASP A 133 -3.79 -1.59 11.11
CA ASP A 133 -4.18 -0.22 11.46
C ASP A 133 -3.00 0.75 11.33
N PHE A 134 -3.27 2.04 11.56
CA PHE A 134 -2.27 3.10 11.51
C PHE A 134 -1.07 2.86 12.43
N GLU A 135 -1.30 2.45 13.68
CA GLU A 135 -0.22 2.28 14.65
C GLU A 135 0.69 1.11 14.27
N GLU A 136 0.15 0.05 13.64
CA GLU A 136 0.97 -1.02 13.05
C GLU A 136 1.86 -0.53 11.89
N ILE A 137 1.35 0.34 11.02
CA ILE A 137 2.11 0.90 9.89
C ILE A 137 3.18 1.88 10.40
N ARG A 138 2.81 2.78 11.31
CA ARG A 138 3.68 3.86 11.82
C ARG A 138 4.96 3.32 12.47
N ARG A 139 4.86 2.20 13.17
CA ARG A 139 5.97 1.61 13.95
C ARG A 139 6.79 0.56 13.20
N ASP A 140 6.44 0.23 11.96
CA ASP A 140 7.18 -0.76 11.16
C ASP A 140 8.59 -0.22 10.83
N PRO A 141 9.66 -0.87 11.30
CA PRO A 141 11.04 -0.42 11.02
C PRO A 141 11.36 -0.51 9.52
N GLY A 142 12.13 0.44 9.00
CA GLY A 142 12.50 0.45 7.58
C GLY A 142 11.37 0.84 6.62
N SER A 143 10.17 1.18 7.14
CA SER A 143 9.02 1.55 6.32
C SER A 143 8.94 3.05 6.02
N ALA A 144 9.55 3.91 6.85
CA ALA A 144 9.36 5.36 6.79
C ALA A 144 7.88 5.80 6.81
N MET A 145 7.01 5.05 7.52
CA MET A 145 5.55 5.25 7.58
C MET A 145 4.84 5.04 6.21
N ASP A 146 5.42 4.22 5.35
CA ASP A 146 4.86 3.84 4.05
C ASP A 146 4.00 2.57 4.16
N ILE A 147 2.75 2.67 3.68
CA ILE A 147 1.75 1.59 3.77
C ILE A 147 2.24 0.32 3.02
N GLN A 148 2.79 0.48 1.82
CA GLN A 148 3.20 -0.66 1.01
C GLN A 148 4.48 -1.31 1.54
N ARG A 149 5.44 -0.52 2.05
CA ARG A 149 6.64 -1.07 2.73
C ARG A 149 6.28 -1.84 4.00
N ALA A 150 5.26 -1.40 4.73
CA ALA A 150 4.73 -2.15 5.87
C ALA A 150 4.14 -3.51 5.44
N MET A 151 3.46 -3.57 4.29
CA MET A 151 2.94 -4.83 3.74
C MET A 151 4.04 -5.82 3.33
N GLN A 152 5.27 -5.37 3.05
CA GLN A 152 6.40 -6.25 2.72
C GLN A 152 6.83 -7.16 3.91
N ALA A 153 6.26 -6.99 5.10
CA ALA A 153 6.41 -7.95 6.21
C ALA A 153 5.59 -9.25 6.01
N LEU A 154 4.62 -9.24 5.10
CA LEU A 154 3.75 -10.38 4.80
C LEU A 154 4.49 -11.44 3.95
N PRO A 155 4.07 -12.73 4.03
CA PRO A 155 4.68 -13.78 3.22
C PRO A 155 4.38 -13.54 1.73
N SER A 156 5.36 -13.85 0.87
CA SER A 156 5.24 -13.67 -0.59
C SER A 156 4.91 -12.25 -1.05
N VAL A 157 5.21 -11.23 -0.24
CA VAL A 157 5.13 -9.81 -0.61
C VAL A 157 6.55 -9.23 -0.57
N VAL A 158 7.08 -8.86 -1.72
CA VAL A 158 8.45 -8.33 -1.86
C VAL A 158 8.49 -7.11 -2.76
N SER A 159 9.57 -6.33 -2.71
CA SER A 159 9.90 -5.30 -3.69
C SER A 159 11.12 -5.73 -4.51
N GLY A 160 11.21 -5.26 -5.75
CA GLY A 160 12.39 -5.47 -6.59
C GLY A 160 13.61 -4.63 -6.19
N THR A 161 13.41 -3.59 -5.38
CA THR A 161 14.47 -2.66 -4.95
C THR A 161 14.06 -1.92 -3.68
N ASP A 162 15.02 -1.52 -2.86
CA ASP A 162 14.78 -0.65 -1.71
C ASP A 162 14.37 0.78 -2.11
N GLN A 163 14.63 1.20 -3.35
CA GLN A 163 14.28 2.52 -3.87
C GLN A 163 12.79 2.69 -4.18
N GLU A 164 12.05 1.59 -4.37
CA GLU A 164 10.61 1.60 -4.64
C GLU A 164 9.87 0.87 -3.52
N ASN A 165 8.63 1.30 -3.27
CA ASN A 165 7.71 0.66 -2.35
C ASN A 165 6.75 -0.32 -3.02
N GLU A 166 7.04 -0.73 -4.27
CA GLU A 166 6.19 -1.68 -4.98
C GLU A 166 5.98 -2.98 -4.20
N ILE A 167 4.86 -3.65 -4.50
CA ILE A 167 4.54 -4.95 -3.94
C ILE A 167 4.38 -5.99 -5.05
N ILE A 168 5.23 -7.00 -5.03
CA ILE A 168 5.19 -8.18 -5.87
C ILE A 168 4.59 -9.29 -5.02
N VAL A 169 3.40 -9.73 -5.39
CA VAL A 169 2.61 -10.67 -4.60
C VAL A 169 2.54 -12.01 -5.31
N ARG A 170 3.02 -13.08 -4.67
CA ARG A 170 2.97 -14.47 -5.20
C ARG A 170 3.49 -14.59 -6.65
N GLY A 171 4.55 -13.87 -6.99
CA GLY A 171 5.18 -13.86 -8.31
C GLY A 171 4.44 -13.05 -9.39
N GLY A 172 3.44 -12.26 -9.01
CA GLY A 172 2.74 -11.36 -9.93
C GLY A 172 3.45 -10.02 -10.10
N ALA A 173 3.35 -9.44 -11.30
CA ALA A 173 3.97 -8.17 -11.62
C ALA A 173 3.42 -7.03 -10.74
N PRO A 174 4.21 -5.96 -10.48
CA PRO A 174 3.77 -4.81 -9.69
C PRO A 174 2.45 -4.19 -10.19
N GLY A 175 2.21 -4.14 -11.51
CA GLY A 175 0.95 -3.62 -12.09
C GLY A 175 -0.30 -4.49 -11.85
N GLU A 176 -0.20 -5.58 -11.09
CA GLU A 176 -1.29 -6.53 -10.88
C GLU A 176 -2.03 -6.37 -9.53
N ASN A 177 -1.71 -5.33 -8.77
CA ASN A 177 -2.33 -5.03 -7.49
C ASN A 177 -3.43 -3.96 -7.63
N LEU A 178 -4.56 -4.15 -6.96
CA LEU A 178 -5.65 -3.18 -6.88
C LEU A 178 -5.47 -2.30 -5.64
N PHE A 179 -5.52 -0.98 -5.78
CA PHE A 179 -5.54 -0.05 -4.65
C PHE A 179 -6.89 0.66 -4.60
N LEU A 180 -7.50 0.65 -3.43
CA LEU A 180 -8.76 1.32 -3.15
C LEU A 180 -8.59 2.26 -1.96
N MET A 181 -9.22 3.42 -2.03
CA MET A 181 -9.36 4.37 -0.92
C MET A 181 -10.83 4.73 -0.77
N ASP A 182 -11.46 4.28 0.32
CA ASP A 182 -12.89 4.50 0.59
C ASP A 182 -13.79 4.17 -0.63
N ASN A 183 -13.63 2.95 -1.18
CA ASN A 183 -14.35 2.43 -2.35
C ASN A 183 -13.99 3.07 -3.72
N MET A 184 -13.04 4.00 -3.78
CA MET A 184 -12.53 4.59 -5.02
C MET A 184 -11.25 3.89 -5.47
N GLU A 185 -11.15 3.53 -6.75
CA GLU A 185 -9.90 3.00 -7.33
C GLU A 185 -8.86 4.11 -7.46
N ILE A 186 -7.68 3.86 -6.91
CA ILE A 186 -6.49 4.69 -7.10
C ILE A 186 -5.57 3.95 -8.08
N PRO A 187 -5.21 4.54 -9.23
CA PRO A 187 -4.32 3.88 -10.20
C PRO A 187 -2.97 3.48 -9.61
N ASN A 188 -2.33 4.39 -8.86
CA ASN A 188 -1.07 4.15 -8.14
C ASN A 188 -1.07 5.08 -6.91
N PRO A 189 -0.83 4.65 -5.67
CA PRO A 189 -0.90 5.53 -4.49
C PRO A 189 0.40 6.30 -4.19
N ASN A 190 1.34 6.44 -5.14
CA ASN A 190 2.71 6.92 -4.89
C ASN A 190 3.07 8.16 -5.71
N HIS A 191 4.13 8.84 -5.26
CA HIS A 191 4.88 9.82 -6.04
C HIS A 191 5.83 9.12 -7.02
N PHE A 192 6.17 9.78 -8.13
CA PHE A 192 7.08 9.29 -9.17
C PHE A 192 6.65 7.93 -9.76
N THR A 193 5.40 7.85 -10.18
CA THR A 193 4.79 6.61 -10.68
C THR A 193 5.27 6.28 -12.09
N GLN A 194 5.41 4.99 -12.39
CA GLN A 194 5.67 4.52 -13.75
C GLN A 194 4.38 3.98 -14.37
N GLN A 195 4.17 4.23 -15.66
CA GLN A 195 3.00 3.73 -16.40
C GLN A 195 2.91 2.20 -16.31
N GLY A 196 1.73 1.68 -15.97
CA GLY A 196 1.49 0.25 -15.85
C GLY A 196 2.11 -0.43 -14.62
N ARG A 197 2.72 0.31 -13.69
CA ARG A 197 3.26 -0.21 -12.42
C ARG A 197 2.57 0.42 -11.21
N SER A 198 2.71 -0.20 -10.05
CA SER A 198 2.11 0.27 -8.79
C SER A 198 3.11 0.83 -7.77
N GLY A 199 4.40 0.85 -8.09
CA GLY A 199 5.46 1.37 -7.21
C GLY A 199 5.66 2.88 -7.30
N GLY A 200 6.43 3.37 -6.33
CA GLY A 200 7.13 4.66 -6.33
C GLY A 200 8.03 4.73 -5.09
N PRO A 201 8.93 5.72 -4.95
CA PRO A 201 9.79 5.83 -3.78
C PRO A 201 9.03 6.22 -2.50
N ILE A 202 7.91 6.94 -2.64
CA ILE A 202 7.18 7.57 -1.52
C ILE A 202 5.67 7.46 -1.74
N ASN A 203 4.96 6.95 -0.73
CA ASN A 203 3.49 6.91 -0.74
C ASN A 203 2.84 8.28 -0.50
N MET A 204 1.78 8.59 -1.26
CA MET A 204 1.02 9.85 -1.14
C MET A 204 -0.03 9.83 -0.04
N ILE A 205 -0.51 8.65 0.37
CA ILE A 205 -1.56 8.54 1.38
C ILE A 205 -0.94 8.88 2.73
N ASN A 206 -1.55 9.81 3.46
CA ASN A 206 -1.12 10.08 4.82
C ASN A 206 -1.57 8.93 5.73
N PRO A 207 -0.65 8.15 6.33
CA PRO A 207 -1.00 7.03 7.20
C PRO A 207 -1.83 7.49 8.40
N THR A 208 -1.67 8.72 8.92
CA THR A 208 -2.49 9.25 10.03
C THR A 208 -3.98 9.36 9.65
N MET A 209 -4.31 9.49 8.36
CA MET A 209 -5.70 9.48 7.88
C MET A 209 -6.27 8.06 7.70
N VAL A 210 -5.46 7.01 7.83
CA VAL A 210 -5.87 5.62 7.61
C VAL A 210 -6.47 5.03 8.89
N GLN A 211 -7.69 4.52 8.80
CA GLN A 211 -8.30 3.74 9.88
C GLN A 211 -7.84 2.28 9.85
N LYS A 212 -7.86 1.67 8.66
CA LYS A 212 -7.40 0.31 8.42
C LYS A 212 -7.02 0.09 6.96
N VAL A 213 -6.13 -0.87 6.72
CA VAL A 213 -5.78 -1.42 5.41
C VAL A 213 -6.10 -2.90 5.41
N ASP A 214 -7.04 -3.31 4.56
CA ASP A 214 -7.37 -4.71 4.32
C ASP A 214 -6.65 -5.20 3.06
N PHE A 215 -5.67 -6.08 3.23
CA PHE A 215 -4.86 -6.65 2.16
C PHE A 215 -5.27 -8.09 1.85
N TYR A 216 -5.40 -8.41 0.56
CA TYR A 216 -5.78 -9.74 0.05
C TYR A 216 -4.70 -10.24 -0.92
N ALA A 217 -3.97 -11.29 -0.54
CA ALA A 217 -2.83 -11.81 -1.32
C ALA A 217 -3.22 -12.71 -2.53
N GLY A 218 -4.52 -12.91 -2.76
CA GLY A 218 -5.07 -13.72 -3.86
C GLY A 218 -6.50 -14.19 -3.57
N ALA A 219 -7.13 -14.85 -4.53
CA ALA A 219 -8.48 -15.43 -4.44
C ALA A 219 -9.55 -14.49 -3.84
N PHE A 220 -9.43 -13.18 -4.13
CA PHE A 220 -10.26 -12.13 -3.54
C PHE A 220 -11.72 -12.16 -4.05
N SER A 221 -12.64 -11.62 -3.23
CA SER A 221 -14.10 -11.68 -3.45
C SER A 221 -14.57 -10.97 -4.73
N ALA A 222 -15.71 -11.40 -5.31
CA ALA A 222 -16.22 -10.95 -6.63
C ALA A 222 -16.46 -9.43 -6.73
N ARG A 223 -16.52 -8.76 -5.58
CA ARG A 223 -16.56 -7.29 -5.45
C ARG A 223 -15.37 -6.58 -6.11
N TYR A 224 -14.21 -7.21 -6.13
CA TYR A 224 -12.97 -6.65 -6.70
C TYR A 224 -12.68 -7.28 -8.08
N GLY A 225 -12.09 -6.52 -9.01
CA GLY A 225 -11.83 -6.98 -10.37
C GLY A 225 -10.71 -6.20 -11.07
N ASP A 226 -10.54 -6.46 -12.37
CA ASP A 226 -9.56 -5.82 -13.27
C ASP A 226 -8.10 -5.82 -12.76
N LYS A 227 -7.74 -6.85 -11.98
CA LYS A 227 -6.41 -7.10 -11.43
C LYS A 227 -6.17 -8.60 -11.24
N ALA A 228 -4.91 -9.01 -11.39
CA ALA A 228 -4.53 -10.41 -11.44
C ALA A 228 -3.81 -10.94 -10.18
N SER A 229 -3.43 -10.09 -9.22
CA SER A 229 -2.64 -10.52 -8.06
C SER A 229 -3.31 -10.26 -6.72
N SER A 230 -3.36 -9.00 -6.27
CA SER A 230 -3.79 -8.67 -4.89
C SER A 230 -4.76 -7.48 -4.86
N VAL A 231 -5.35 -7.26 -3.69
CA VAL A 231 -6.17 -6.07 -3.39
C VAL A 231 -5.68 -5.44 -2.10
N MET A 232 -5.55 -4.12 -2.09
CA MET A 232 -5.30 -3.29 -0.92
C MET A 232 -6.46 -2.30 -0.77
N ASP A 233 -7.33 -2.54 0.20
CA ASP A 233 -8.52 -1.74 0.48
C ASP A 233 -8.28 -0.85 1.70
N ILE A 234 -8.14 0.45 1.47
CA ILE A 234 -7.76 1.44 2.47
C ILE A 234 -9.02 2.18 2.91
N THR A 235 -9.38 2.04 4.18
CA THR A 235 -10.46 2.79 4.81
C THR A 235 -9.86 3.99 5.55
N LEU A 236 -10.32 5.19 5.23
CA LEU A 236 -9.89 6.41 5.91
C LEU A 236 -10.74 6.67 7.17
N ARG A 237 -10.10 7.19 8.22
CA ARG A 237 -10.83 7.67 9.41
C ARG A 237 -11.59 8.96 9.10
N GLU A 238 -12.54 9.29 9.95
CA GLU A 238 -13.29 10.55 9.86
C GLU A 238 -12.63 11.63 10.72
N GLY A 239 -12.92 12.89 10.39
CA GLY A 239 -12.52 14.02 11.22
C GLY A 239 -13.32 14.07 12.53
N ASP A 240 -12.81 14.80 13.52
CA ASP A 240 -13.53 15.04 14.76
C ASP A 240 -14.74 15.98 14.52
N SER A 241 -15.92 15.59 14.99
CA SER A 241 -17.17 16.35 14.80
C SER A 241 -17.45 17.39 15.89
N GLU A 242 -16.55 17.55 16.86
CA GLU A 242 -16.74 18.41 18.04
C GLU A 242 -15.59 19.39 18.24
N ALA A 243 -14.35 18.95 18.03
CA ALA A 243 -13.15 19.73 18.31
C ALA A 243 -12.22 19.85 17.09
N TYR A 244 -11.46 20.94 17.05
CA TYR A 244 -10.38 21.10 16.08
C TYR A 244 -9.10 20.50 16.62
N HIS A 245 -8.39 19.79 15.76
CA HIS A 245 -7.12 19.13 16.07
C HIS A 245 -6.12 19.41 14.96
N GLY A 246 -4.86 19.60 15.34
CA GLY A 246 -3.73 19.76 14.43
C GLY A 246 -2.66 18.70 14.66
N GLU A 247 -1.93 18.41 13.59
CA GLU A 247 -0.72 17.60 13.62
C GLU A 247 0.31 18.20 12.66
N ILE A 248 1.55 18.35 13.13
CA ILE A 248 2.70 18.71 12.31
C ILE A 248 3.66 17.53 12.30
N GLN A 249 4.08 17.11 11.12
CA GLN A 249 5.06 16.04 10.92
C GLN A 249 6.26 16.52 10.12
N MET A 250 7.43 16.01 10.46
CA MET A 250 8.66 16.17 9.67
C MET A 250 9.43 14.85 9.68
N GLY A 251 9.82 14.34 8.51
CA GLY A 251 10.62 13.12 8.38
C GLY A 251 11.15 12.94 6.96
N MET A 252 11.64 11.74 6.62
CA MET A 252 12.19 11.44 5.29
C MET A 252 11.20 11.71 4.14
N SER A 253 9.91 11.51 4.37
CA SER A 253 8.85 11.80 3.40
C SER A 253 8.51 13.29 3.27
N GLY A 254 9.27 14.19 3.91
CA GLY A 254 9.00 15.63 3.90
C GLY A 254 8.28 16.15 5.15
N ALA A 255 7.89 17.42 5.08
CA ALA A 255 7.18 18.13 6.14
C ALA A 255 5.70 18.17 5.80
N GLY A 256 4.84 17.94 6.78
CA GLY A 256 3.40 17.89 6.58
C GLY A 256 2.61 18.50 7.72
N LEU A 257 1.41 18.93 7.39
CA LEU A 257 0.38 19.42 8.28
C LEU A 257 -0.85 18.53 8.08
N LEU A 258 -1.52 18.19 9.17
CA LEU A 258 -2.85 17.63 9.18
C LEU A 258 -3.72 18.46 10.11
N VAL A 259 -4.93 18.77 9.67
CA VAL A 259 -5.93 19.49 10.44
C VAL A 259 -7.28 18.82 10.28
N GLU A 260 -8.04 18.74 11.36
CA GLU A 260 -9.38 18.19 11.36
C GLU A 260 -10.30 18.96 12.29
N GLY A 261 -11.60 18.80 12.10
CA GLY A 261 -12.59 19.34 13.01
C GLY A 261 -13.99 19.44 12.42
N PRO A 262 -14.92 20.06 13.16
CA PRO A 262 -16.31 20.18 12.76
C PRO A 262 -16.50 21.20 11.63
N LEU A 263 -17.38 20.86 10.70
CA LEU A 263 -18.05 21.81 9.83
C LEU A 263 -19.31 22.31 10.57
N ARG A 264 -19.67 23.59 10.42
CA ARG A 264 -20.77 24.26 11.17
C ARG A 264 -22.19 23.71 10.90
N TYR A 265 -22.32 22.54 10.28
CA TYR A 265 -23.59 21.96 9.84
C TYR A 265 -23.73 20.51 10.29
N ASN A 266 -24.74 20.23 11.13
CA ASN A 266 -25.23 18.88 11.45
C ASN A 266 -24.15 17.84 11.81
N SER A 267 -23.20 18.16 12.71
CA SER A 267 -22.08 17.27 13.08
C SER A 267 -21.20 16.81 11.90
N ALA A 268 -21.28 17.49 10.76
CA ALA A 268 -20.38 17.26 9.64
C ALA A 268 -18.94 17.60 10.06
N ASN A 269 -17.97 16.93 9.48
CA ASN A 269 -16.56 17.07 9.83
C ASN A 269 -15.67 17.06 8.59
N PHE A 270 -14.44 17.52 8.79
CA PHE A 270 -13.38 17.41 7.80
C PHE A 270 -12.10 16.89 8.43
N ILE A 271 -11.27 16.26 7.62
CA ILE A 271 -9.87 15.98 7.89
C ILE A 271 -9.09 16.27 6.61
N PHE A 272 -8.04 17.08 6.73
CA PHE A 272 -7.23 17.58 5.62
C PHE A 272 -5.76 17.41 5.95
N SER A 273 -4.97 16.96 4.98
CA SER A 273 -3.52 16.89 5.08
C SER A 273 -2.85 17.50 3.87
N ALA A 274 -1.71 18.16 4.09
CA ALA A 274 -0.81 18.64 3.06
C ALA A 274 0.63 18.29 3.45
N ARG A 275 1.43 17.83 2.48
CA ARG A 275 2.83 17.44 2.69
C ARG A 275 3.68 17.92 1.53
N LYS A 276 4.92 18.32 1.81
CA LYS A 276 5.90 18.78 0.84
C LYS A 276 7.30 18.28 1.19
N SER A 277 8.06 17.87 0.17
CA SER A 277 9.48 17.56 0.29
C SER A 277 10.27 18.81 0.70
N PHE A 278 11.21 18.66 1.65
CA PHE A 278 12.19 19.70 2.00
C PHE A 278 13.63 19.27 1.69
N LEU A 279 13.80 18.18 0.95
CA LEU A 279 15.12 17.61 0.65
C LEU A 279 16.02 18.64 -0.05
N ASP A 280 15.46 19.52 -0.88
CA ASP A 280 16.14 20.66 -1.48
C ASP A 280 16.76 21.64 -0.48
N LEU A 281 16.10 21.89 0.65
CA LEU A 281 16.64 22.76 1.72
C LEU A 281 17.87 22.16 2.42
N ILE A 282 17.99 20.83 2.40
CA ILE A 282 19.10 20.09 3.04
C ILE A 282 20.21 19.80 2.01
N ILE A 283 19.83 19.36 0.81
CA ILE A 283 20.69 18.77 -0.21
C ILE A 283 21.31 19.80 -1.16
N SER A 284 20.71 20.99 -1.35
CA SER A 284 21.25 22.02 -2.26
C SER A 284 22.67 22.49 -1.92
N SER A 285 23.15 22.22 -0.71
CA SER A 285 24.52 22.49 -0.26
C SER A 285 25.54 21.38 -0.56
N THR A 286 25.10 20.23 -1.11
CA THR A 286 25.90 18.99 -1.22
C THR A 286 26.36 18.64 -2.64
N GLY A 287 25.95 19.41 -3.65
CA GLY A 287 26.35 19.18 -5.05
C GLY A 287 25.69 17.97 -5.73
N LEU A 288 24.61 17.42 -5.16
CA LEU A 288 23.87 16.31 -5.75
C LEU A 288 23.15 16.72 -7.04
N VAL A 289 23.27 15.87 -8.07
CA VAL A 289 22.77 16.07 -9.44
C VAL A 289 21.30 15.70 -9.65
N ALA A 290 20.66 15.09 -8.65
CA ALA A 290 19.27 14.65 -8.70
C ALA A 290 18.57 14.90 -7.36
N VAL A 291 17.67 15.88 -7.32
CA VAL A 291 16.89 16.23 -6.11
C VAL A 291 15.40 16.06 -6.40
N PRO A 292 14.71 15.12 -5.72
CA PRO A 292 13.28 14.92 -5.92
C PRO A 292 12.47 16.02 -5.23
N HIS A 293 11.58 16.67 -5.97
CA HIS A 293 10.57 17.57 -5.44
C HIS A 293 9.19 16.94 -5.56
N TYR A 294 8.47 16.85 -4.45
CA TYR A 294 7.12 16.33 -4.44
C TYR A 294 6.26 17.02 -3.39
N GLN A 295 4.96 17.07 -3.67
CA GLN A 295 3.97 17.58 -2.73
C GLN A 295 2.64 16.86 -2.95
N ASN A 296 1.90 16.65 -1.87
CA ASN A 296 0.58 16.02 -1.93
C ASN A 296 -0.39 16.66 -0.95
N THR A 297 -1.67 16.57 -1.28
CA THR A 297 -2.77 16.94 -0.41
C THR A 297 -3.80 15.82 -0.37
N GLN A 298 -4.46 15.69 0.77
CA GLN A 298 -5.52 14.70 0.98
C GLN A 298 -6.64 15.34 1.79
N LEU A 299 -7.89 15.10 1.41
CA LEU A 299 -9.08 15.66 2.04
C LEU A 299 -10.15 14.59 2.19
N LYS A 300 -10.82 14.57 3.34
CA LYS A 300 -12.08 13.86 3.54
C LYS A 300 -13.06 14.77 4.26
N LEU A 301 -14.26 14.91 3.68
CA LEU A 301 -15.40 15.60 4.28
C LEU A 301 -16.49 14.58 4.56
N THR A 302 -17.11 14.65 5.73
CA THR A 302 -18.17 13.73 6.13
C THR A 302 -19.42 14.50 6.49
N PHE A 303 -20.54 14.17 5.85
CA PHE A 303 -21.85 14.78 6.06
C PHE A 303 -22.88 13.70 6.46
N PRO A 304 -23.30 13.65 7.72
CA PRO A 304 -24.43 12.82 8.13
C PRO A 304 -25.73 13.52 7.70
N LEU A 305 -26.19 13.27 6.48
CA LEU A 305 -27.38 13.94 5.90
C LEU A 305 -28.67 13.57 6.63
N HIS A 306 -28.79 12.30 7.05
CA HIS A 306 -29.92 11.75 7.80
C HIS A 306 -29.43 10.56 8.65
N LYS A 307 -30.23 10.07 9.60
CA LYS A 307 -29.89 8.85 10.39
C LYS A 307 -29.53 7.65 9.48
N SER A 308 -30.18 7.57 8.32
CA SER A 308 -30.00 6.49 7.33
C SER A 308 -29.05 6.83 6.18
N HIS A 309 -28.65 8.09 6.01
CA HIS A 309 -27.87 8.52 4.85
C HIS A 309 -26.64 9.32 5.26
N LYS A 310 -25.48 8.89 4.77
CA LYS A 310 -24.20 9.53 5.04
C LYS A 310 -23.46 9.77 3.72
N LEU A 311 -23.09 11.01 3.47
CA LEU A 311 -22.28 11.39 2.32
C LEU A 311 -20.86 11.63 2.78
N PHE A 312 -19.88 11.06 2.10
CA PHE A 312 -18.47 11.40 2.29
C PHE A 312 -17.83 11.77 0.97
N ILE A 313 -17.05 12.84 0.99
CA ILE A 313 -16.32 13.37 -0.17
C ILE A 313 -14.83 13.22 0.13
N ASN A 314 -14.11 12.54 -0.76
CA ASN A 314 -12.71 12.20 -0.59
C ASN A 314 -11.89 12.72 -1.77
N GLY A 315 -10.66 13.13 -1.51
CA GLY A 315 -9.74 13.59 -2.53
C GLY A 315 -8.29 13.36 -2.13
N ILE A 316 -7.45 12.98 -3.09
CA ILE A 316 -6.00 12.96 -2.98
C ILE A 316 -5.39 13.55 -4.26
N TYR A 317 -4.36 14.38 -4.12
CA TYR A 317 -3.60 14.97 -5.22
C TYR A 317 -2.11 14.90 -4.91
N GLY A 318 -1.30 14.63 -5.93
CA GLY A 318 0.16 14.60 -5.84
C GLY A 318 0.78 15.21 -7.08
N ASN A 319 1.92 15.87 -6.89
CA ASN A 319 2.69 16.48 -7.95
C ASN A 319 4.19 16.27 -7.72
N ASP A 320 4.88 15.88 -8.77
CA ASP A 320 6.25 15.40 -8.77
C ASP A 320 7.08 16.14 -9.81
N ASN A 321 8.34 16.40 -9.46
CA ASN A 321 9.32 16.96 -10.37
C ASN A 321 10.71 16.49 -9.94
N ILE A 322 11.46 15.94 -10.89
CA ILE A 322 12.88 15.65 -10.70
C ILE A 322 13.62 15.96 -11.99
N ARG A 323 14.82 16.53 -11.84
CA ARG A 323 15.77 16.71 -12.92
C ARG A 323 17.03 15.96 -12.56
N ILE A 324 17.51 15.17 -13.49
CA ILE A 324 18.75 14.42 -13.39
C ILE A 324 19.67 15.01 -14.45
N GLU A 325 20.79 15.58 -14.01
CA GLU A 325 21.81 16.12 -14.91
C GLU A 325 23.04 15.20 -14.87
N GLY A 326 23.38 14.61 -16.02
CA GLY A 326 24.58 13.81 -16.18
C GLY A 326 25.80 14.70 -16.43
N GLU A 327 26.65 14.92 -15.42
CA GLU A 327 27.99 15.46 -15.62
C GLU A 327 29.07 14.39 -15.35
N GLY A 328 30.03 14.31 -16.27
CA GLY A 328 31.12 13.35 -16.23
C GLY A 328 32.17 13.58 -15.13
N THR A 329 32.92 12.51 -14.89
CA THR A 329 34.14 12.34 -14.06
C THR A 329 34.01 12.14 -12.54
N GLY A 330 32.80 12.04 -11.98
CA GLY A 330 32.65 11.92 -10.51
C GLY A 330 31.53 11.03 -9.95
N GLY A 331 30.86 10.20 -10.75
CA GLY A 331 29.81 9.30 -10.27
C GLY A 331 29.42 8.26 -11.30
N TYR A 332 28.51 7.35 -10.91
CA TYR A 332 27.91 6.23 -11.68
C TYR A 332 27.24 6.62 -13.04
N ALA A 333 27.52 7.80 -13.57
CA ALA A 333 26.79 8.49 -14.62
C ALA A 333 27.70 8.99 -15.75
N TYR A 334 28.82 8.30 -16.05
CA TYR A 334 29.63 8.63 -17.22
C TYR A 334 28.82 8.34 -18.51
N GLY A 335 28.46 9.39 -19.25
CA GLY A 335 27.60 9.27 -20.45
C GLY A 335 26.09 9.28 -20.16
N ALA A 336 25.67 9.55 -18.93
CA ALA A 336 24.25 9.56 -18.58
C ALA A 336 23.49 10.71 -19.27
N GLU A 337 22.34 10.36 -19.81
CA GLU A 337 21.40 11.25 -20.47
C GLU A 337 20.73 12.18 -19.45
N ASN A 338 20.39 13.41 -19.85
CA ASN A 338 19.67 14.31 -18.97
C ASN A 338 18.18 13.99 -19.01
N VAL A 339 17.58 13.82 -17.84
CA VAL A 339 16.16 13.48 -17.71
C VAL A 339 15.43 14.57 -16.96
N ALA A 340 14.38 15.12 -17.58
CA ALA A 340 13.38 15.92 -16.90
C ALA A 340 12.09 15.10 -16.75
N TYR A 341 11.70 14.85 -15.51
CA TYR A 341 10.49 14.11 -15.18
C TYR A 341 9.54 15.00 -14.39
N LYS A 342 8.30 15.10 -14.87
CA LYS A 342 7.18 15.68 -14.12
C LYS A 342 6.00 14.74 -14.18
N SER A 343 5.30 14.61 -13.06
CA SER A 343 4.01 13.93 -13.02
C SER A 343 3.06 14.62 -12.06
N HIS A 344 1.77 14.48 -12.33
CA HIS A 344 0.76 14.74 -11.33
C HIS A 344 -0.28 13.64 -11.38
N GLN A 345 -0.92 13.39 -10.25
CA GLN A 345 -2.10 12.54 -10.21
C GLN A 345 -3.10 13.04 -9.19
N TRP A 346 -4.36 12.68 -9.40
CA TRP A 346 -5.40 12.86 -8.41
C TRP A 346 -6.45 11.77 -8.48
N THR A 347 -7.14 11.58 -7.36
CA THR A 347 -8.38 10.81 -7.28
C THR A 347 -9.32 11.56 -6.37
N THR A 348 -10.53 11.87 -6.84
CA THR A 348 -11.55 12.58 -6.07
C THR A 348 -12.92 11.97 -6.32
N GLY A 349 -13.77 11.95 -5.31
CA GLY A 349 -15.10 11.39 -5.45
C GLY A 349 -15.98 11.59 -4.24
N ALA A 350 -17.24 11.26 -4.42
CA ALA A 350 -18.27 11.33 -3.40
C ALA A 350 -18.96 9.97 -3.31
N THR A 351 -19.15 9.49 -2.08
CA THR A 351 -19.88 8.26 -1.80
C THR A 351 -21.07 8.54 -0.90
N LEU A 352 -22.24 8.12 -1.36
CA LEU A 352 -23.45 8.08 -0.56
C LEU A 352 -23.64 6.68 0.01
N ARG A 353 -23.56 6.58 1.33
CA ARG A 353 -23.96 5.40 2.09
C ARG A 353 -25.43 5.53 2.49
N SER A 354 -26.24 4.55 2.12
CA SER A 354 -27.68 4.51 2.41
C SER A 354 -28.05 3.23 3.15
N LEU A 355 -28.70 3.38 4.30
CA LEU A 355 -29.32 2.32 5.09
C LEU A 355 -30.80 2.23 4.71
N TRP A 356 -31.13 1.35 3.76
CA TRP A 356 -32.50 1.20 3.24
C TRP A 356 -33.41 0.44 4.22
N SER A 357 -32.83 -0.49 4.98
CA SER A 357 -33.48 -1.20 6.08
C SER A 357 -32.41 -1.63 7.09
N PRO A 358 -32.79 -2.19 8.27
CA PRO A 358 -31.82 -2.76 9.21
C PRO A 358 -30.89 -3.82 8.61
N HIS A 359 -31.25 -4.40 7.47
CA HIS A 359 -30.54 -5.51 6.85
C HIS A 359 -29.96 -5.15 5.47
N LEU A 360 -30.28 -3.99 4.89
CA LEU A 360 -29.89 -3.62 3.52
C LEU A 360 -29.17 -2.26 3.51
N ILE A 361 -27.91 -2.28 3.10
CA ILE A 361 -27.07 -1.10 2.90
C ILE A 361 -26.63 -1.00 1.44
N SER A 362 -26.48 0.23 0.94
CA SER A 362 -25.77 0.50 -0.30
C SER A 362 -24.67 1.54 -0.12
N LEU A 363 -23.62 1.40 -0.92
CA LEU A 363 -22.58 2.40 -1.15
C LEU A 363 -22.62 2.77 -2.64
N THR A 364 -22.98 4.01 -2.95
CA THR A 364 -22.93 4.53 -4.32
C THR A 364 -21.86 5.60 -4.41
N THR A 365 -20.84 5.37 -5.20
CA THR A 365 -19.65 6.21 -5.35
C THR A 365 -19.56 6.74 -6.77
N LEU A 366 -19.48 8.07 -6.92
CA LEU A 366 -19.07 8.74 -8.16
C LEU A 366 -17.68 9.32 -7.94
N PHE A 367 -16.71 8.91 -8.75
CA PHE A 367 -15.34 9.35 -8.60
C PHE A 367 -14.65 9.54 -9.95
N ALA A 368 -13.58 10.33 -9.95
CA ALA A 368 -12.70 10.49 -11.09
C ALA A 368 -11.24 10.42 -10.64
N ASN A 369 -10.40 9.87 -11.49
CA ASN A 369 -8.96 9.85 -11.31
C ASN A 369 -8.25 10.29 -12.60
N GLU A 370 -7.06 10.83 -12.45
CA GLU A 370 -6.17 11.16 -13.57
C GLU A 370 -4.73 10.94 -13.16
N VAL A 371 -3.94 10.41 -14.08
CA VAL A 371 -2.49 10.35 -13.97
C VAL A 371 -1.88 10.97 -15.21
N TYR A 372 -0.90 11.83 -15.00
CA TYR A 372 -0.17 12.54 -16.05
C TYR A 372 1.33 12.32 -15.89
N TRP A 373 1.99 12.07 -17.02
CA TRP A 373 3.43 11.91 -17.13
C TRP A 373 3.96 12.85 -18.21
N ASP A 374 5.06 13.55 -17.93
CA ASP A 374 5.86 14.35 -18.85
C ASP A 374 7.32 13.99 -18.60
N ILE A 375 7.82 13.08 -19.43
CA ILE A 375 9.21 12.62 -19.41
C ILE A 375 9.87 13.16 -20.66
N ASP A 376 10.97 13.88 -20.49
CA ASP A 376 11.76 14.47 -21.55
C ASP A 376 13.22 14.11 -21.31
N GLU A 377 13.75 13.25 -22.16
CA GLU A 377 15.16 12.88 -22.16
C GLU A 377 15.86 13.60 -23.32
N TYR A 378 16.93 14.30 -22.99
CA TYR A 378 17.55 15.26 -23.91
C TYR A 378 19.07 15.24 -23.82
N HIS A 379 19.68 15.58 -24.95
CA HIS A 379 21.14 15.66 -25.06
C HIS A 379 21.70 16.76 -24.17
N SER A 380 22.76 16.47 -23.41
CA SER A 380 23.36 17.44 -22.48
C SER A 380 23.92 18.69 -23.18
N ARG A 381 24.45 18.53 -24.39
CA ARG A 381 25.07 19.62 -25.18
C ARG A 381 24.07 20.42 -26.03
N THR A 382 23.24 19.74 -26.82
CA THR A 382 22.33 20.42 -27.77
C THR A 382 20.99 20.79 -27.14
N ARG A 383 20.61 20.12 -26.04
CA ARG A 383 19.29 20.20 -25.40
C ARG A 383 18.14 19.74 -26.29
N ASP A 384 18.43 19.03 -27.38
CA ASP A 384 17.41 18.38 -28.21
C ASP A 384 16.91 17.12 -27.51
N SER A 385 15.58 16.99 -27.40
CA SER A 385 14.90 15.80 -26.91
C SER A 385 15.07 14.65 -27.90
N TYR A 386 15.46 13.47 -27.43
CA TYR A 386 15.49 12.25 -28.24
C TYR A 386 14.47 11.21 -27.75
N TYR A 387 13.95 11.37 -26.53
CA TYR A 387 12.77 10.64 -26.06
C TYR A 387 11.83 11.60 -25.34
N LEU A 388 10.55 11.53 -25.69
CA LEU A 388 9.48 12.29 -25.07
C LEU A 388 8.31 11.35 -24.78
N ASN A 389 7.78 11.42 -23.57
CA ASN A 389 6.51 10.78 -23.20
C ASN A 389 5.62 11.78 -22.46
N ARG A 390 4.60 12.26 -23.16
CA ARG A 390 3.52 13.05 -22.59
C ARG A 390 2.24 12.26 -22.62
N SER A 391 1.91 11.63 -21.49
CA SER A 391 0.77 10.73 -21.37
C SER A 391 -0.20 11.21 -20.31
N LYS A 392 -1.49 11.07 -20.58
CA LYS A 392 -2.57 11.36 -19.65
C LYS A 392 -3.64 10.28 -19.72
N GLU A 393 -3.89 9.65 -18.59
CA GLU A 393 -4.94 8.65 -18.41
C GLU A 393 -5.96 9.21 -17.41
N ARG A 394 -7.22 9.31 -17.81
CA ARG A 394 -8.30 9.80 -16.94
C ARG A 394 -9.48 8.85 -16.94
N GLU A 395 -9.98 8.53 -15.76
CA GLU A 395 -11.18 7.71 -15.59
C GLU A 395 -12.26 8.47 -14.82
N ILE A 396 -13.51 8.34 -15.24
CA ILE A 396 -14.69 8.79 -14.50
C ILE A 396 -15.55 7.57 -14.26
N SER A 397 -15.85 7.26 -13.00
CA SER A 397 -16.48 6.01 -12.60
C SER A 397 -17.69 6.24 -11.70
N LEU A 398 -18.79 5.58 -12.02
CA LEU A 398 -19.95 5.39 -11.15
C LEU A 398 -19.97 3.95 -10.69
N ARG A 399 -19.98 3.72 -9.38
CA ARG A 399 -20.02 2.40 -8.74
C ARG A 399 -21.15 2.35 -7.73
N SER A 400 -21.87 1.23 -7.66
CA SER A 400 -22.85 0.99 -6.61
C SER A 400 -22.72 -0.44 -6.10
N ASP A 401 -22.56 -0.58 -4.80
CA ASP A 401 -22.44 -1.86 -4.08
C ASP A 401 -23.58 -1.96 -3.07
N PHE A 402 -24.28 -3.08 -3.05
CA PHE A 402 -25.35 -3.40 -2.11
C PHE A 402 -24.92 -4.58 -1.24
N THR A 403 -25.23 -4.52 0.05
CA THR A 403 -25.04 -5.62 1.00
C THR A 403 -26.35 -5.85 1.74
N TRP A 404 -26.82 -7.08 1.71
CA TRP A 404 -28.08 -7.51 2.32
C TRP A 404 -27.84 -8.71 3.24
N GLN A 405 -28.24 -8.58 4.50
CA GLN A 405 -28.16 -9.65 5.49
C GLN A 405 -29.57 -10.03 5.99
N PRO A 406 -30.38 -10.74 5.18
CA PRO A 406 -31.77 -11.05 5.54
C PRO A 406 -31.93 -11.93 6.79
N ARG A 407 -30.89 -12.71 7.11
CA ARG A 407 -30.77 -13.55 8.30
C ARG A 407 -29.31 -13.54 8.74
N SER A 408 -29.04 -13.79 10.01
CA SER A 408 -27.66 -13.84 10.55
C SER A 408 -26.73 -14.81 9.80
N GLN A 409 -27.29 -15.86 9.20
CA GLN A 409 -26.54 -16.87 8.42
C GLN A 409 -26.26 -16.48 6.97
N TRP A 410 -26.96 -15.50 6.39
CA TRP A 410 -26.93 -15.17 4.96
C TRP A 410 -26.39 -13.78 4.73
N LEU A 411 -25.37 -13.64 3.89
CA LEU A 411 -24.81 -12.38 3.44
C LEU A 411 -24.86 -12.34 1.91
N ILE A 412 -25.64 -11.44 1.33
CA ILE A 412 -25.78 -11.31 -0.12
C ILE A 412 -25.23 -9.95 -0.53
N GLN A 413 -24.33 -9.93 -1.50
CA GLN A 413 -23.70 -8.72 -2.02
C GLN A 413 -23.83 -8.67 -3.52
N TRP A 414 -24.15 -7.51 -4.08
CA TRP A 414 -24.18 -7.32 -5.52
C TRP A 414 -23.85 -5.88 -5.85
N GLY A 415 -23.39 -5.65 -7.07
CA GLY A 415 -23.08 -4.29 -7.49
C GLY A 415 -22.68 -4.20 -8.94
N GLY A 416 -22.47 -2.97 -9.36
CA GLY A 416 -22.04 -2.65 -10.71
C GLY A 416 -21.19 -1.41 -10.77
N SER A 417 -20.39 -1.31 -11.83
CA SER A 417 -19.60 -0.12 -12.13
C SER A 417 -19.66 0.21 -13.61
N LEU A 418 -19.74 1.49 -13.92
CA LEU A 418 -19.55 2.05 -15.26
C LEU A 418 -18.40 3.05 -15.18
N LYS A 419 -17.41 2.90 -16.05
CA LYS A 419 -16.20 3.70 -16.09
C LYS A 419 -15.99 4.22 -17.50
N GLN A 420 -15.89 5.53 -17.65
CA GLN A 420 -15.46 6.18 -18.87
C GLN A 420 -13.95 6.45 -18.79
N VAL A 421 -13.21 5.91 -19.75
CA VAL A 421 -11.75 6.02 -19.86
C VAL A 421 -11.42 7.01 -20.96
N HIS A 422 -10.53 7.96 -20.68
CA HIS A 422 -9.98 8.91 -21.64
C HIS A 422 -8.46 8.77 -21.64
N LEU A 423 -7.91 8.52 -22.82
CA LEU A 423 -6.49 8.34 -23.04
C LEU A 423 -6.02 9.42 -24.01
N ASN A 424 -4.97 10.13 -23.62
CA ASN A 424 -4.29 11.08 -24.49
C ASN A 424 -2.79 10.93 -24.26
N HIS A 425 -2.06 10.44 -25.25
CA HIS A 425 -0.61 10.40 -25.19
C HIS A 425 0.05 10.80 -26.49
N GLN A 426 1.26 11.30 -26.31
CA GLN A 426 2.25 11.56 -27.33
C GLN A 426 3.58 11.00 -26.82
N ILE A 427 4.03 9.94 -27.46
CA ILE A 427 5.34 9.33 -27.22
C ILE A 427 6.14 9.45 -28.51
N SER A 428 7.36 9.93 -28.42
CA SER A 428 8.28 9.98 -29.55
C SER A 428 9.67 9.56 -29.10
N MET A 429 10.33 8.76 -29.94
CA MET A 429 11.70 8.35 -29.79
C MET A 429 12.41 8.59 -31.13
N ASP A 430 13.51 9.32 -31.08
CA ASP A 430 14.36 9.62 -32.24
C ASP A 430 14.96 8.34 -32.82
N PRO A 431 15.35 8.35 -34.11
CA PRO A 431 16.02 7.22 -34.71
C PRO A 431 17.38 6.96 -34.05
N ASP A 432 17.67 5.69 -33.78
CA ASP A 432 18.97 5.24 -33.24
C ASP A 432 19.74 4.47 -34.32
N THR A 433 21.06 4.65 -34.39
CA THR A 433 21.92 3.96 -35.35
C THR A 433 22.90 3.06 -34.63
N ILE A 434 22.77 1.76 -34.87
CA ILE A 434 23.73 0.77 -34.39
C ILE A 434 24.86 0.69 -35.41
N PHE A 435 26.06 1.07 -34.98
CA PHE A 435 27.27 1.04 -35.81
C PHE A 435 28.03 -0.29 -35.68
N LEU A 436 28.85 -0.56 -36.69
CA LEU A 436 29.84 -1.63 -36.70
C LEU A 436 31.20 -1.09 -36.28
N TYR A 437 31.91 -1.81 -35.41
CA TYR A 437 33.25 -1.45 -34.95
C TYR A 437 34.25 -2.59 -35.23
N ARG A 438 35.52 -2.23 -35.37
CA ARG A 438 36.62 -3.20 -35.22
C ARG A 438 37.12 -3.18 -33.78
N PRO A 439 37.57 -4.32 -33.22
CA PRO A 439 38.04 -4.39 -31.83
C PRO A 439 39.17 -3.42 -31.48
N ASP A 440 39.97 -3.00 -32.47
CA ASP A 440 41.15 -2.15 -32.33
C ASP A 440 40.91 -0.68 -32.74
N GLN A 441 39.69 -0.32 -33.17
CA GLN A 441 39.37 1.02 -33.66
C GLN A 441 38.16 1.62 -32.93
N ASN A 442 38.27 2.92 -32.61
CA ASN A 442 37.18 3.68 -31.99
C ASN A 442 36.19 4.28 -33.00
N GLU A 443 36.56 4.34 -34.27
CA GLU A 443 35.69 4.86 -35.32
C GLU A 443 34.77 3.75 -35.87
N PRO A 444 33.50 4.04 -36.14
CA PRO A 444 32.59 3.09 -36.76
C PRO A 444 33.03 2.81 -38.21
N ILE A 445 33.09 1.53 -38.58
CA ILE A 445 33.45 1.06 -39.93
C ILE A 445 32.24 0.89 -40.85
N GLY A 446 31.02 1.00 -40.31
CA GLY A 446 29.78 0.87 -41.06
C GLY A 446 28.56 0.99 -40.17
N ILE A 447 27.37 0.88 -40.78
CA ILE A 447 26.09 0.86 -40.07
C ILE A 447 25.57 -0.58 -40.09
N PHE A 448 25.26 -1.11 -38.90
CA PHE A 448 24.63 -2.42 -38.76
C PHE A 448 23.12 -2.34 -38.95
N LYS A 449 22.44 -1.45 -38.20
CA LYS A 449 20.99 -1.29 -38.23
C LYS A 449 20.62 0.14 -37.87
N ILE A 450 19.66 0.69 -38.60
CA ILE A 450 18.99 1.94 -38.21
C ILE A 450 17.67 1.54 -37.58
N ILE A 451 17.50 1.88 -36.31
CA ILE A 451 16.22 1.84 -35.62
C ILE A 451 15.47 3.10 -36.06
N PRO A 452 14.34 2.96 -36.76
CA PRO A 452 13.60 4.13 -37.23
C PRO A 452 13.02 4.90 -36.05
N GLU A 453 12.73 6.17 -36.30
CA GLU A 453 11.92 7.00 -35.40
C GLU A 453 10.62 6.27 -35.05
N TRP A 454 10.21 6.36 -33.77
CA TRP A 454 8.95 5.83 -33.29
C TRP A 454 8.11 6.96 -32.72
N ILE A 455 6.95 7.22 -33.32
CA ILE A 455 5.98 8.20 -32.84
C ILE A 455 4.65 7.50 -32.62
N ASP A 456 4.16 7.54 -31.39
CA ASP A 456 2.81 7.12 -31.03
C ASP A 456 2.01 8.32 -30.50
N LYS A 457 0.91 8.64 -31.19
CA LYS A 457 -0.04 9.68 -30.79
C LYS A 457 -1.42 9.08 -30.77
N ASN A 458 -2.07 9.13 -29.61
CA ASN A 458 -3.42 8.61 -29.47
C ASN A 458 -4.29 9.58 -28.67
N LEU A 459 -5.52 9.73 -29.12
CA LEU A 459 -6.60 10.34 -28.37
C LEU A 459 -7.81 9.41 -28.49
N SER A 460 -8.16 8.74 -27.40
CA SER A 460 -9.28 7.80 -27.40
C SER A 460 -10.12 7.90 -26.14
N SER A 461 -11.40 7.61 -26.32
CA SER A 461 -12.35 7.48 -25.22
C SER A 461 -13.03 6.13 -25.34
N SER A 462 -13.24 5.45 -24.22
CA SER A 462 -13.91 4.15 -24.18
C SER A 462 -14.62 3.94 -22.85
N TYR A 463 -15.33 2.82 -22.73
CA TYR A 463 -16.10 2.46 -21.55
C TYR A 463 -15.71 1.08 -21.04
N LYS A 464 -15.57 0.97 -19.72
CA LYS A 464 -15.53 -0.30 -18.99
C LYS A 464 -16.80 -0.43 -18.18
N SER A 465 -17.40 -1.61 -18.16
CA SER A 465 -18.53 -1.91 -17.30
C SER A 465 -18.31 -3.23 -16.57
N ALA A 466 -18.85 -3.32 -15.36
CA ALA A 466 -18.80 -4.56 -14.61
C ALA A 466 -20.05 -4.74 -13.76
N LEU A 467 -20.42 -6.01 -13.54
CA LEU A 467 -21.48 -6.44 -12.66
C LEU A 467 -20.97 -7.60 -11.81
N TYR A 468 -21.37 -7.66 -10.55
CA TYR A 468 -21.06 -8.82 -9.71
C TYR A 468 -22.22 -9.18 -8.78
N GLY A 469 -22.24 -10.44 -8.40
CA GLY A 469 -23.07 -10.96 -7.32
C GLY A 469 -22.25 -11.94 -6.49
N GLN A 470 -22.47 -11.94 -5.18
CA GLN A 470 -21.82 -12.81 -4.23
C GLN A 470 -22.79 -13.19 -3.12
N ILE A 471 -22.72 -14.45 -2.69
CA ILE A 471 -23.48 -14.99 -1.57
C ILE A 471 -22.52 -15.64 -0.58
N GLY A 472 -22.71 -15.35 0.69
CA GLY A 472 -22.05 -15.97 1.83
C GLY A 472 -23.09 -16.64 2.72
N ILE A 473 -22.88 -17.91 3.08
CA ILE A 473 -23.84 -18.69 3.87
C ILE A 473 -23.08 -19.46 4.95
N ASN A 474 -23.53 -19.32 6.21
CA ASN A 474 -23.08 -20.17 7.31
C ASN A 474 -23.92 -21.45 7.36
N LEU A 475 -23.39 -22.54 6.82
CA LEU A 475 -23.95 -23.90 6.84
C LEU A 475 -23.54 -24.65 8.13
N PHE A 476 -24.50 -25.24 8.83
CA PHE A 476 -24.28 -26.17 9.96
C PHE A 476 -23.33 -25.68 11.08
N LYS A 477 -23.30 -24.36 11.39
CA LYS A 477 -22.41 -23.66 12.37
C LYS A 477 -20.90 -23.79 12.12
N SER A 478 -20.46 -24.82 11.40
CA SER A 478 -19.06 -25.22 11.24
C SER A 478 -18.53 -24.94 9.83
N ILE A 479 -19.39 -24.57 8.87
CA ILE A 479 -18.98 -24.34 7.48
C ILE A 479 -19.51 -22.98 7.03
N HIS A 480 -18.62 -22.07 6.64
CA HIS A 480 -18.97 -20.87 5.89
C HIS A 480 -18.66 -21.10 4.41
N PHE A 481 -19.65 -20.91 3.55
CA PHE A 481 -19.49 -20.97 2.10
C PHE A 481 -19.61 -19.57 1.51
N THR A 482 -18.77 -19.25 0.53
CA THR A 482 -18.95 -18.10 -0.35
C THR A 482 -18.97 -18.53 -1.81
N GLY A 483 -19.89 -17.96 -2.58
CA GLY A 483 -19.97 -18.14 -4.03
C GLY A 483 -20.19 -16.79 -4.69
N GLY A 484 -19.43 -16.47 -5.72
CA GLY A 484 -19.53 -15.20 -6.41
C GLY A 484 -19.28 -15.32 -7.90
N LEU A 485 -19.85 -14.40 -8.66
CA LEU A 485 -19.71 -14.30 -10.10
C LEU A 485 -19.53 -12.83 -10.45
N ARG A 486 -18.56 -12.53 -11.30
CA ARG A 486 -18.32 -11.20 -11.83
C ARG A 486 -18.25 -11.22 -13.35
N TYR A 487 -18.91 -10.27 -13.98
CA TYR A 487 -18.85 -9.99 -15.40
C TYR A 487 -18.14 -8.65 -15.60
N ASP A 488 -17.14 -8.60 -16.49
CA ASP A 488 -16.44 -7.37 -16.89
C ASP A 488 -16.48 -7.26 -18.42
N TYR A 489 -16.73 -6.06 -18.94
CA TYR A 489 -16.69 -5.74 -20.37
C TYR A 489 -15.86 -4.48 -20.60
N PHE A 490 -14.98 -4.53 -21.60
CA PHE A 490 -14.21 -3.37 -22.05
C PHE A 490 -14.47 -3.11 -23.53
N ASP A 491 -15.02 -1.93 -23.82
CA ASP A 491 -15.43 -1.52 -25.16
C ASP A 491 -14.25 -1.32 -26.11
N TYR A 492 -13.09 -0.86 -25.61
CA TYR A 492 -11.93 -0.53 -26.45
C TYR A 492 -11.45 -1.74 -27.28
N ASN A 493 -11.37 -2.90 -26.63
CA ASN A 493 -10.94 -4.17 -27.22
C ASN A 493 -12.10 -5.13 -27.50
N ASN A 494 -13.34 -4.70 -27.27
CA ASN A 494 -14.56 -5.51 -27.43
C ASN A 494 -14.46 -6.87 -26.72
N PHE A 495 -13.95 -6.89 -25.48
CA PHE A 495 -13.75 -8.11 -24.71
C PHE A 495 -14.67 -8.17 -23.49
N ALA A 496 -15.39 -9.28 -23.35
CA ALA A 496 -16.18 -9.63 -22.18
C ALA A 496 -15.54 -10.80 -21.44
N SER A 497 -15.62 -10.78 -20.11
CA SER A 497 -15.10 -11.86 -19.26
C SER A 497 -16.06 -12.22 -18.14
N LEU A 498 -16.00 -13.49 -17.73
CA LEU A 498 -16.77 -14.04 -16.62
C LEU A 498 -15.83 -14.69 -15.61
N SER A 499 -15.93 -14.26 -14.37
CA SER A 499 -15.00 -14.55 -13.28
C SER A 499 -15.72 -15.23 -12.11
N PRO A 500 -15.89 -16.57 -12.12
CA PRO A 500 -16.46 -17.30 -10.98
C PRO A 500 -15.47 -17.36 -9.81
N ARG A 501 -16.01 -17.32 -8.59
CA ARG A 501 -15.26 -17.36 -7.32
C ARG A 501 -16.00 -18.19 -6.29
N VAL A 502 -15.28 -19.03 -5.57
CA VAL A 502 -15.84 -19.91 -4.54
C VAL A 502 -14.87 -19.99 -3.37
N GLY A 503 -15.39 -19.96 -2.14
CA GLY A 503 -14.61 -20.14 -0.93
C GLY A 503 -15.35 -20.97 0.12
N PHE A 504 -14.60 -21.65 0.97
CA PHE A 504 -15.07 -22.41 2.12
C PHE A 504 -14.20 -22.14 3.34
N SER A 505 -14.80 -21.87 4.49
CA SER A 505 -14.14 -21.93 5.81
C SER A 505 -14.81 -23.00 6.64
N ILE A 506 -14.06 -23.99 7.11
CA ILE A 506 -14.51 -25.06 7.99
C ILE A 506 -13.92 -24.81 9.38
N TYR A 507 -14.77 -24.45 10.33
CA TYR A 507 -14.42 -24.22 11.73
C TYR A 507 -14.40 -25.58 12.46
N LEU A 508 -13.22 -26.17 12.61
CA LEU A 508 -13.07 -27.43 13.36
C LEU A 508 -13.20 -27.21 14.86
N THR A 509 -12.72 -26.06 15.35
CA THR A 509 -12.93 -25.53 16.71
C THR A 509 -13.05 -24.00 16.63
N PRO A 510 -13.48 -23.30 17.70
CA PRO A 510 -13.48 -21.83 17.71
C PRO A 510 -12.10 -21.19 17.46
N LYS A 511 -11.03 -21.97 17.63
CA LYS A 511 -9.64 -21.54 17.49
C LYS A 511 -8.95 -22.12 16.26
N PHE A 512 -9.56 -23.03 15.50
CA PHE A 512 -8.92 -23.72 14.38
C PHE A 512 -9.84 -23.75 13.16
N THR A 513 -9.40 -23.14 12.08
CA THR A 513 -10.18 -23.00 10.84
C THR A 513 -9.38 -23.54 9.66
N LEU A 514 -10.01 -24.39 8.84
CA LEU A 514 -9.52 -24.77 7.52
C LEU A 514 -10.21 -23.90 6.48
N ASN A 515 -9.46 -23.31 5.55
CA ASN A 515 -9.97 -22.42 4.52
C ASN A 515 -9.54 -22.95 3.14
N ALA A 516 -10.43 -22.85 2.16
CA ALA A 516 -10.13 -23.14 0.76
C ALA A 516 -10.80 -22.08 -0.12
N ALA A 517 -10.11 -21.63 -1.18
CA ALA A 517 -10.68 -20.71 -2.15
C ALA A 517 -10.22 -21.01 -3.57
N PHE A 518 -11.10 -20.78 -4.52
CA PHE A 518 -10.84 -20.85 -5.95
C PHE A 518 -11.42 -19.62 -6.64
N GLY A 519 -10.70 -19.03 -7.59
CA GLY A 519 -11.19 -17.91 -8.36
C GLY A 519 -10.52 -17.76 -9.71
N VAL A 520 -11.27 -17.25 -10.68
CA VAL A 520 -10.73 -16.73 -11.94
C VAL A 520 -10.70 -15.21 -11.87
N HIS A 521 -9.55 -14.60 -12.17
CA HIS A 521 -9.35 -13.15 -12.06
C HIS A 521 -8.78 -12.61 -13.37
N TYR A 522 -9.54 -11.75 -14.06
CA TYR A 522 -9.14 -11.08 -15.28
C TYR A 522 -8.54 -9.70 -14.99
N GLN A 523 -7.56 -9.30 -15.80
CA GLN A 523 -6.97 -7.98 -15.82
C GLN A 523 -6.84 -7.51 -17.26
N SER A 524 -7.41 -6.35 -17.56
CA SER A 524 -7.25 -5.68 -18.85
C SER A 524 -5.77 -5.34 -19.09
N PRO A 525 -5.28 -5.39 -20.34
CA PRO A 525 -3.95 -4.85 -20.65
C PRO A 525 -3.86 -3.38 -20.24
N ALA A 526 -2.64 -2.91 -19.94
CA ALA A 526 -2.45 -1.50 -19.62
C ALA A 526 -2.82 -0.64 -20.83
N TYR A 527 -3.30 0.59 -20.60
CA TYR A 527 -3.77 1.45 -21.69
C TYR A 527 -2.67 1.73 -22.71
N ILE A 528 -1.44 1.96 -22.23
CA ILE A 528 -0.26 2.10 -23.10
C ILE A 528 0.01 0.85 -23.96
N GLU A 529 -0.26 -0.36 -23.45
CA GLU A 529 -0.09 -1.59 -24.24
C GLU A 529 -1.11 -1.68 -25.37
N LEU A 530 -2.35 -1.24 -25.13
CA LEU A 530 -3.43 -1.26 -26.11
C LEU A 530 -3.24 -0.27 -27.25
N THR A 531 -2.62 0.86 -26.95
CA THR A 531 -2.46 1.95 -27.91
C THR A 531 -1.14 1.94 -28.65
N ALA A 532 -0.11 1.28 -28.11
CA ALA A 532 1.24 1.26 -28.67
C ALA A 532 1.32 0.81 -30.14
N HIS A 533 0.35 0.01 -30.61
CA HIS A 533 0.30 -0.47 -31.99
C HIS A 533 -1.16 -0.72 -32.43
N PRO A 534 -1.55 -0.47 -33.70
CA PRO A 534 -2.93 -0.67 -34.16
C PRO A 534 -3.49 -2.09 -33.92
N ASN A 535 -2.65 -3.12 -34.07
CA ASN A 535 -3.07 -4.52 -33.82
C ASN A 535 -3.35 -4.80 -32.33
N ASN A 536 -2.82 -3.99 -31.41
CA ASN A 536 -3.00 -4.20 -29.98
C ASN A 536 -4.43 -3.89 -29.53
N ARG A 537 -5.25 -3.24 -30.37
CA ARG A 537 -6.67 -3.01 -30.11
C ARG A 537 -7.47 -4.30 -29.86
N HIS A 538 -6.97 -5.45 -30.32
CA HIS A 538 -7.63 -6.74 -30.12
C HIS A 538 -7.05 -7.57 -28.96
N LEU A 539 -6.15 -6.98 -28.15
CA LEU A 539 -5.58 -7.70 -27.02
C LEU A 539 -6.67 -8.07 -26.01
N LYS A 540 -6.73 -9.35 -25.65
CA LYS A 540 -7.62 -9.85 -24.61
C LYS A 540 -7.07 -9.52 -23.23
N SER A 541 -7.95 -9.51 -22.24
CA SER A 541 -7.54 -9.46 -20.83
C SER A 541 -6.82 -10.75 -20.46
N LYS A 542 -5.62 -10.62 -19.87
CA LYS A 542 -4.96 -11.76 -19.23
C LYS A 542 -5.80 -12.22 -18.04
N TYR A 543 -5.67 -13.49 -17.68
CA TYR A 543 -6.33 -13.98 -16.48
C TYR A 543 -5.50 -14.98 -15.69
N THR A 544 -5.87 -15.09 -14.42
CA THR A 544 -5.28 -16.06 -13.51
C THR A 544 -6.35 -16.97 -12.95
N ARG A 545 -6.03 -18.27 -12.85
CA ARG A 545 -6.79 -19.22 -12.03
C ARG A 545 -6.03 -19.43 -10.74
N GLN A 546 -6.67 -19.11 -9.62
CA GLN A 546 -6.05 -19.15 -8.31
C GLN A 546 -6.76 -20.18 -7.45
N PHE A 547 -5.99 -21.06 -6.83
CA PHE A 547 -6.45 -21.99 -5.80
C PHE A 547 -5.60 -21.80 -4.55
N VAL A 548 -6.23 -21.67 -3.39
CA VAL A 548 -5.56 -21.50 -2.11
C VAL A 548 -6.21 -22.44 -1.09
N LEU A 549 -5.39 -23.15 -0.34
CA LEU A 549 -5.78 -23.95 0.81
C LEU A 549 -5.00 -23.45 2.02
N GLY A 550 -5.63 -23.28 3.17
CA GLY A 550 -4.93 -22.75 4.33
C GLY A 550 -5.53 -23.15 5.65
N ILE A 551 -4.70 -23.23 6.66
CA ILE A 551 -5.07 -23.49 8.05
C ILE A 551 -4.79 -22.23 8.85
N GLU A 552 -5.71 -21.87 9.73
CA GLU A 552 -5.57 -20.76 10.68
C GLU A 552 -5.80 -21.29 12.09
N HIS A 553 -4.92 -20.90 13.01
CA HIS A 553 -5.07 -21.20 14.43
C HIS A 553 -4.87 -19.95 15.30
N LEU A 554 -5.79 -19.75 16.24
CA LEU A 554 -5.75 -18.70 17.25
C LEU A 554 -5.29 -19.29 18.59
N ILE A 555 -4.25 -18.70 19.18
CA ILE A 555 -3.73 -19.05 20.49
C ILE A 555 -4.03 -17.86 21.42
N GLY A 556 -4.80 -18.09 22.49
CA GLY A 556 -5.30 -16.99 23.31
C GLY A 556 -6.20 -16.04 22.51
N ASN A 557 -6.04 -14.73 22.73
CA ASN A 557 -6.81 -13.66 22.08
C ASN A 557 -5.95 -12.76 21.16
N ASP A 558 -4.62 -12.93 21.18
CA ASP A 558 -3.65 -11.99 20.61
C ASP A 558 -2.60 -12.65 19.70
N ILE A 559 -2.53 -13.99 19.66
CA ILE A 559 -1.62 -14.76 18.79
C ILE A 559 -2.42 -15.50 17.71
N LYS A 560 -1.94 -15.39 16.47
CA LYS A 560 -2.47 -16.13 15.32
C LYS A 560 -1.33 -16.68 14.48
N TRP A 561 -1.46 -17.92 14.02
CA TRP A 561 -0.64 -18.42 12.93
C TRP A 561 -1.49 -18.97 11.79
N THR A 562 -0.94 -18.91 10.58
CA THR A 562 -1.54 -19.49 9.38
C THR A 562 -0.49 -20.22 8.56
N LEU A 563 -0.91 -21.30 7.93
CA LEU A 563 -0.17 -22.00 6.90
C LEU A 563 -1.03 -22.05 5.65
N GLU A 564 -0.58 -21.46 4.54
CA GLU A 564 -1.30 -21.45 3.26
C GLU A 564 -0.47 -22.12 2.17
N VAL A 565 -1.14 -22.80 1.25
CA VAL A 565 -0.58 -23.34 0.02
C VAL A 565 -1.39 -22.77 -1.14
N TYR A 566 -0.71 -22.25 -2.16
CA TYR A 566 -1.36 -21.63 -3.30
C TYR A 566 -0.85 -22.14 -4.64
N TRP A 567 -1.72 -22.09 -5.63
CA TRP A 567 -1.44 -22.34 -7.04
C TRP A 567 -2.11 -21.27 -7.88
N LYS A 568 -1.34 -20.61 -8.75
CA LYS A 568 -1.75 -19.50 -9.60
C LYS A 568 -1.25 -19.76 -11.02
N ASN A 569 -2.17 -19.91 -11.97
CA ASN A 569 -1.85 -20.16 -13.37
C ASN A 569 -2.26 -18.96 -14.21
N TYR A 570 -1.33 -18.42 -15.01
CA TYR A 570 -1.52 -17.31 -15.92
C TYR A 570 -1.82 -17.79 -17.34
N TYR A 571 -2.73 -17.09 -17.99
CA TYR A 571 -3.13 -17.34 -19.37
C TYR A 571 -3.30 -16.00 -20.11
N ASP A 572 -3.11 -16.05 -21.43
CA ASP A 572 -3.32 -14.94 -22.36
C ASP A 572 -2.56 -13.66 -21.99
N VAL A 573 -1.37 -13.82 -21.37
CA VAL A 573 -0.52 -12.67 -21.01
C VAL A 573 -0.03 -11.99 -22.30
N PRO A 574 -0.26 -10.68 -22.49
CA PRO A 574 0.30 -9.94 -23.62
C PRO A 574 1.83 -9.94 -23.56
N VAL A 575 2.48 -10.49 -24.58
CA VAL A 575 3.94 -10.51 -24.74
C VAL A 575 4.30 -9.67 -25.96
N LEU A 576 5.39 -8.89 -25.89
CA LEU A 576 5.91 -8.17 -27.05
C LEU A 576 6.25 -9.15 -28.17
N LYS A 577 5.85 -8.83 -29.40
CA LYS A 577 6.10 -9.68 -30.57
C LYS A 577 7.60 -9.85 -30.83
N SER A 578 8.41 -8.85 -30.51
CA SER A 578 9.88 -8.94 -30.56
C SER A 578 10.44 -10.04 -29.68
N LEU A 579 9.79 -10.40 -28.58
CA LEU A 579 10.24 -11.50 -27.74
C LEU A 579 9.90 -12.88 -28.31
N THR A 580 9.13 -12.94 -29.41
CA THR A 580 8.77 -14.20 -30.08
C THR A 580 9.75 -14.58 -31.19
N THR A 581 10.58 -13.63 -31.63
CA THR A 581 11.64 -13.88 -32.60
C THR A 581 12.98 -14.09 -31.90
N PRO A 582 13.90 -14.83 -32.54
CA PRO A 582 15.25 -14.95 -32.04
C PRO A 582 16.05 -13.64 -32.18
N ASP A 583 15.74 -12.76 -33.15
CA ASP A 583 16.49 -11.52 -33.41
C ASP A 583 16.32 -10.50 -32.26
N PRO A 584 17.40 -10.18 -31.51
CA PRO A 584 17.34 -9.25 -30.38
C PRO A 584 17.16 -7.78 -30.79
N PHE A 585 17.29 -7.46 -32.08
CA PHE A 585 17.11 -6.11 -32.60
C PHE A 585 15.72 -5.88 -33.17
N ASP A 586 14.84 -6.87 -33.15
CA ASP A 586 13.45 -6.70 -33.57
C ASP A 586 12.71 -5.80 -32.57
N SER A 587 12.08 -4.74 -33.06
CA SER A 587 11.25 -3.86 -32.21
C SER A 587 9.75 -4.08 -32.40
N PHE A 588 9.32 -4.53 -33.59
CA PHE A 588 7.91 -4.65 -34.04
C PHE A 588 7.02 -3.48 -33.60
N GLN A 589 7.60 -2.28 -33.43
CA GLN A 589 6.91 -1.06 -33.04
C GLN A 589 5.93 -1.24 -31.86
N GLY A 590 6.29 -2.07 -30.88
CA GLY A 590 5.46 -2.30 -29.68
C GLY A 590 4.25 -3.23 -29.87
N GLU A 591 4.13 -3.93 -31.00
CA GLU A 591 3.09 -4.95 -31.21
C GLU A 591 3.16 -6.06 -30.14
N ARG A 592 2.00 -6.50 -29.65
CA ARG A 592 1.88 -7.54 -28.62
C ARG A 592 0.94 -8.66 -29.02
N LEU A 593 1.18 -9.85 -28.46
CA LEU A 593 0.42 -11.07 -28.69
C LEU A 593 -0.05 -11.68 -27.35
N ASN A 594 -1.32 -12.07 -27.24
CA ASN A 594 -1.87 -12.77 -26.07
C ASN A 594 -1.50 -14.26 -26.03
N ILE A 595 -0.22 -14.59 -26.00
CA ILE A 595 0.27 -15.98 -26.02
C ILE A 595 0.99 -16.39 -24.73
N GLY A 596 1.31 -15.44 -23.86
CA GLY A 596 2.10 -15.69 -22.66
C GLY A 596 1.36 -16.55 -21.63
N LYS A 597 2.09 -17.49 -21.03
CA LYS A 597 1.61 -18.37 -19.96
C LYS A 597 2.60 -18.38 -18.81
N GLY A 598 2.08 -18.62 -17.61
CA GLY A 598 2.89 -18.66 -16.39
C GLY A 598 2.27 -19.47 -15.27
N TRP A 599 3.08 -19.79 -14.28
CA TRP A 599 2.69 -20.59 -13.12
C TRP A 599 3.43 -20.10 -11.89
N ALA A 600 2.70 -19.81 -10.83
CA ALA A 600 3.24 -19.49 -9.51
C ALA A 600 2.61 -20.40 -8.46
N ARG A 601 3.42 -21.04 -7.62
CA ARG A 601 2.96 -21.93 -6.55
C ARG A 601 3.85 -21.76 -5.33
N GLY A 602 3.31 -21.94 -4.14
CA GLY A 602 4.10 -21.79 -2.93
C GLY A 602 3.38 -22.21 -1.66
N ILE A 603 4.16 -22.26 -0.58
CA ILE A 603 3.74 -22.50 0.79
C ILE A 603 4.13 -21.27 1.61
N GLU A 604 3.22 -20.77 2.41
CA GLU A 604 3.35 -19.55 3.19
C GLU A 604 3.03 -19.84 4.65
N PHE A 605 3.98 -19.58 5.53
CA PHE A 605 3.78 -19.57 6.97
C PHE A 605 3.76 -18.12 7.47
N PHE A 606 2.80 -17.82 8.33
CA PHE A 606 2.68 -16.52 8.96
C PHE A 606 2.30 -16.69 10.42
N PHE A 607 3.01 -16.01 11.31
CA PHE A 607 2.76 -15.93 12.73
C PHE A 607 2.71 -14.46 13.13
N GLN A 608 1.68 -14.07 13.87
CA GLN A 608 1.52 -12.72 14.39
C GLN A 608 1.07 -12.74 15.84
N LYS A 609 1.75 -11.96 16.65
CA LYS A 609 1.30 -11.56 17.98
C LYS A 609 1.00 -10.07 17.96
N LYS A 610 -0.25 -9.69 18.25
CA LYS A 610 -0.67 -8.28 18.41
C LYS A 610 0.02 -7.66 19.64
N LEU A 611 0.14 -6.34 19.66
CA LEU A 611 0.81 -5.64 20.76
C LEU A 611 -0.07 -5.70 22.02
N THR A 612 0.24 -6.65 22.87
CA THR A 612 -0.35 -6.89 24.19
C THR A 612 0.78 -7.17 25.16
N HIS A 613 0.65 -6.78 26.43
CA HIS A 613 1.67 -7.00 27.46
C HIS A 613 3.10 -6.59 27.01
N HIS A 614 3.22 -5.41 26.37
CA HIS A 614 4.49 -4.80 25.92
C HIS A 614 5.16 -5.41 24.69
N PHE A 615 4.70 -6.52 24.11
CA PHE A 615 5.40 -7.17 22.99
C PHE A 615 4.50 -7.42 21.78
N SER A 616 5.01 -7.13 20.58
CA SER A 616 4.44 -7.58 19.30
C SER A 616 5.48 -8.22 18.42
N THR A 617 5.06 -9.18 17.60
CA THR A 617 5.94 -9.78 16.60
C THR A 617 5.17 -10.29 15.40
N ILE A 618 5.81 -10.24 14.25
CA ILE A 618 5.40 -10.89 13.01
C ILE A 618 6.57 -11.76 12.57
N VAL A 619 6.30 -13.03 12.27
CA VAL A 619 7.25 -13.92 11.60
C VAL A 619 6.56 -14.45 10.34
N SER A 620 7.15 -14.22 9.18
CA SER A 620 6.62 -14.74 7.92
C SER A 620 7.70 -15.47 7.15
N TYR A 621 7.31 -16.58 6.53
CA TYR A 621 8.16 -17.34 5.64
C TYR A 621 7.34 -17.76 4.42
N SER A 622 7.90 -17.64 3.23
CA SER A 622 7.34 -18.29 2.06
C SER A 622 8.40 -18.99 1.23
N PHE A 623 8.03 -20.17 0.76
CA PHE A 623 8.72 -20.88 -0.29
C PHE A 623 7.82 -20.91 -1.52
N SER A 624 8.25 -20.28 -2.61
CA SER A 624 7.49 -20.21 -3.85
C SER A 624 8.35 -20.54 -5.07
N ARG A 625 7.67 -20.84 -6.18
CA ARG A 625 8.30 -20.92 -7.49
C ARG A 625 7.37 -20.31 -8.53
N ALA A 626 7.82 -19.25 -9.18
CA ALA A 626 7.17 -18.62 -10.32
C ALA A 626 7.95 -18.92 -11.61
N THR A 627 7.25 -19.37 -12.64
CA THR A 627 7.83 -19.74 -13.95
C THR A 627 6.97 -19.21 -15.08
N ALA A 628 7.59 -18.85 -16.19
CA ALA A 628 6.95 -18.40 -17.42
C ALA A 628 7.25 -19.38 -18.56
N GLN A 629 6.45 -19.31 -19.62
CA GLN A 629 6.73 -19.96 -20.89
C GLN A 629 7.50 -18.99 -21.81
N ASP A 630 8.64 -19.44 -22.33
CA ASP A 630 9.40 -18.76 -23.38
C ASP A 630 8.60 -18.84 -24.69
N PRO A 631 8.18 -17.70 -25.25
CA PRO A 631 7.35 -17.68 -26.45
C PRO A 631 8.11 -18.13 -27.71
N ARG A 632 9.45 -18.24 -27.68
CA ARG A 632 10.27 -18.63 -28.84
C ARG A 632 10.27 -20.15 -29.07
N TRP A 633 10.38 -20.94 -28.00
CA TRP A 633 10.56 -22.41 -28.09
C TRP A 633 9.74 -23.23 -27.10
N ASP A 634 8.70 -22.65 -26.49
CA ASP A 634 7.77 -23.34 -25.58
C ASP A 634 8.43 -23.88 -24.27
N LYS A 635 9.69 -23.53 -24.00
CA LYS A 635 10.44 -23.92 -22.80
C LYS A 635 10.00 -23.10 -21.59
N ARG A 636 10.11 -23.66 -20.38
CA ARG A 636 9.86 -22.92 -19.13
C ARG A 636 11.13 -22.27 -18.61
N TYR A 637 11.01 -21.05 -18.13
CA TYR A 637 12.07 -20.34 -17.41
C TYR A 637 11.54 -19.78 -16.08
N ASP A 638 12.42 -19.45 -15.15
CA ASP A 638 12.04 -18.84 -13.89
C ASP A 638 11.59 -17.39 -14.15
N TRP A 639 10.40 -17.00 -13.67
CA TRP A 639 9.83 -15.67 -13.94
C TRP A 639 10.67 -14.58 -13.24
N ASP A 640 10.78 -13.37 -13.80
CA ASP A 640 11.49 -12.21 -13.22
C ASP A 640 11.12 -11.87 -11.76
N PHE A 641 9.95 -12.32 -11.30
CA PHE A 641 9.37 -12.08 -9.99
C PHE A 641 9.48 -13.32 -9.08
N ASP A 642 10.35 -14.29 -9.40
CA ASP A 642 10.56 -15.52 -8.64
C ASP A 642 11.67 -15.38 -7.58
N TYR A 643 11.31 -14.95 -6.37
CA TYR A 643 12.27 -14.77 -5.25
C TYR A 643 12.55 -16.05 -4.45
N ARG A 644 11.84 -17.15 -4.75
CA ARG A 644 11.91 -18.47 -4.10
C ARG A 644 11.71 -18.52 -2.59
N HIS A 645 12.62 -17.95 -1.81
CA HIS A 645 12.60 -17.94 -0.35
C HIS A 645 12.42 -16.51 0.13
N ILE A 646 11.42 -16.26 0.95
CA ILE A 646 11.19 -14.96 1.58
C ILE A 646 11.02 -15.23 3.08
N PHE A 647 11.77 -14.52 3.91
CA PHE A 647 11.70 -14.65 5.36
C PHE A 647 11.75 -13.28 6.01
N ASN A 648 10.76 -12.97 6.85
CA ASN A 648 10.71 -11.72 7.59
C ASN A 648 10.48 -11.99 9.07
N VAL A 649 11.15 -11.20 9.91
CA VAL A 649 10.89 -11.12 11.34
C VAL A 649 10.77 -9.65 11.71
N VAL A 650 9.60 -9.25 12.19
CA VAL A 650 9.36 -7.93 12.80
C VAL A 650 9.11 -8.16 14.28
N GLY A 651 9.77 -7.39 15.14
CA GLY A 651 9.56 -7.44 16.59
C GLY A 651 9.53 -6.03 17.15
N GLY A 652 8.69 -5.81 18.16
CA GLY A 652 8.56 -4.54 18.86
C GLY A 652 8.34 -4.77 20.34
N TYR A 653 9.02 -3.98 21.17
CA TYR A 653 8.87 -3.98 22.63
C TYR A 653 8.62 -2.57 23.14
N LYS A 654 7.49 -2.39 23.83
CA LYS A 654 6.97 -1.08 24.27
C LYS A 654 7.00 -0.93 25.79
N LEU A 655 7.78 0.03 26.26
CA LEU A 655 7.93 0.40 27.66
C LEU A 655 7.12 1.66 27.97
N GLY A 656 6.28 1.59 29.00
CA GLY A 656 5.59 2.76 29.56
C GLY A 656 6.28 3.24 30.84
N PHE A 657 6.56 4.53 30.92
CA PHE A 657 7.15 5.17 32.11
C PHE A 657 6.20 6.19 32.77
N HIS A 658 5.12 6.57 32.09
CA HIS A 658 4.15 7.57 32.55
C HIS A 658 3.47 7.23 33.89
N ASP A 659 3.40 5.96 34.28
CA ASP A 659 2.85 5.52 35.56
C ASP A 659 3.88 5.50 36.70
N LYS A 660 5.19 5.71 36.40
CA LYS A 660 6.27 5.60 37.39
C LYS A 660 6.51 6.92 38.12
N GLN A 661 6.44 6.89 39.45
CA GLN A 661 6.63 8.07 40.29
C GLN A 661 7.97 8.77 40.06
N TRP A 662 9.07 8.03 39.97
CA TRP A 662 10.41 8.60 39.73
C TRP A 662 10.49 9.37 38.39
N TYR A 663 9.76 8.89 37.37
CA TYR A 663 9.73 9.52 36.06
C TYR A 663 8.84 10.77 36.07
N GLN A 664 7.73 10.74 36.81
CA GLN A 664 6.91 11.94 37.05
C GLN A 664 7.70 13.03 37.80
N ASP A 665 8.48 12.65 38.81
CA ASP A 665 9.36 13.59 39.52
C ASP A 665 10.48 14.14 38.61
N PHE A 666 10.97 13.32 37.68
CA PHE A 666 11.92 13.73 36.65
C PHE A 666 11.29 14.75 35.67
N LYS A 667 10.06 14.50 35.19
CA LYS A 667 9.31 15.40 34.28
C LYS A 667 9.04 16.78 34.88
N ARG A 668 8.91 16.88 36.21
CA ARG A 668 8.66 18.16 36.91
C ARG A 668 9.83 19.13 36.87
N LYS A 669 11.04 18.68 36.53
CA LYS A 669 12.21 19.56 36.46
C LYS A 669 12.05 20.56 35.30
N TRP A 670 12.31 21.84 35.56
CA TRP A 670 12.10 22.91 34.58
C TRP A 670 12.80 22.64 33.24
N TRP A 671 14.03 22.11 33.27
CA TRP A 671 14.85 21.81 32.11
C TRP A 671 14.36 20.60 31.30
N TYR A 672 13.53 19.72 31.89
CA TYR A 672 13.03 18.53 31.20
C TYR A 672 12.28 18.91 29.92
N HIS A 673 11.41 19.92 29.99
CA HIS A 673 10.62 20.38 28.85
C HIS A 673 11.49 20.92 27.70
N PHE A 674 12.69 21.44 28.01
CA PHE A 674 13.64 21.93 27.01
C PHE A 674 14.47 20.81 26.39
N LEU A 675 14.83 19.79 27.18
CA LEU A 675 15.69 18.69 26.73
C LEU A 675 14.91 17.47 26.26
N ALA A 676 13.60 17.38 26.51
CA ALA A 676 12.76 16.22 26.21
C ALA A 676 12.99 15.63 24.82
N PRO A 677 13.05 16.41 23.71
CA PRO A 677 13.33 15.85 22.38
C PRO A 677 14.66 15.05 22.29
N PHE A 678 15.64 15.40 23.10
CA PHE A 678 17.00 14.85 23.10
C PHE A 678 17.22 13.80 24.21
N LEU A 679 16.28 13.63 25.15
CA LEU A 679 16.42 12.67 26.24
C LEU A 679 16.14 11.24 25.77
N PRO A 680 16.90 10.24 26.25
CA PRO A 680 16.71 8.84 25.85
C PRO A 680 15.41 8.23 26.39
N LEU A 681 14.81 8.84 27.42
CA LEU A 681 13.57 8.38 28.07
C LEU A 681 12.40 9.29 27.71
N ALA A 682 11.23 8.69 27.52
CA ALA A 682 9.97 9.34 27.20
C ALA A 682 8.82 8.69 27.97
N ASP A 683 7.59 9.20 27.85
CA ASP A 683 6.43 8.62 28.54
C ASP A 683 6.14 7.20 28.07
N GLU A 684 6.38 6.96 26.77
CA GLU A 684 6.45 5.64 26.19
C GLU A 684 7.68 5.56 25.26
N VAL A 685 8.41 4.45 25.36
CA VAL A 685 9.53 4.13 24.46
C VAL A 685 9.25 2.78 23.81
N GLU A 686 9.28 2.73 22.49
CA GLU A 686 9.14 1.50 21.73
C GLU A 686 10.42 1.23 20.93
N ILE A 687 10.94 0.02 21.08
CA ILE A 687 12.12 -0.45 20.36
C ILE A 687 11.66 -1.57 19.42
N SER A 688 11.91 -1.38 18.14
CA SER A 688 11.46 -2.29 17.09
C SER A 688 12.61 -2.66 16.16
N PHE A 689 12.54 -3.86 15.59
CA PHE A 689 13.48 -4.34 14.58
C PHE A 689 12.74 -5.07 13.47
N LYS A 690 13.33 -5.08 12.28
CA LYS A 690 12.84 -5.81 11.11
C LYS A 690 14.01 -6.47 10.40
N PHE A 691 14.03 -7.79 10.41
CA PHE A 691 14.92 -8.59 9.57
C PHE A 691 14.16 -9.06 8.34
N ARG A 692 14.74 -8.85 7.16
CA ARG A 692 14.21 -9.32 5.88
C ARG A 692 15.27 -10.13 5.14
N TYR A 693 14.85 -11.22 4.53
CA TYR A 693 15.64 -12.03 3.62
C TYR A 693 14.78 -12.36 2.40
N SER A 694 15.34 -12.20 1.21
CA SER A 694 14.77 -12.70 -0.03
C SER A 694 15.83 -13.35 -0.91
N GLY A 695 15.46 -14.45 -1.56
CA GLY A 695 16.31 -15.07 -2.57
C GLY A 695 16.53 -14.14 -3.75
N GLY A 696 17.63 -14.34 -4.48
CA GLY A 696 17.94 -13.51 -5.63
C GLY A 696 16.94 -13.64 -6.76
N ARG A 697 16.54 -12.50 -7.33
CA ARG A 697 15.69 -12.45 -8.53
C ARG A 697 16.42 -13.09 -9.72
N PRO A 698 15.70 -13.80 -10.61
CA PRO A 698 16.30 -14.34 -11.82
C PRO A 698 16.66 -13.24 -12.80
N TYR A 699 17.68 -13.49 -13.63
CA TYR A 699 18.00 -12.63 -14.76
C TYR A 699 18.73 -13.39 -15.86
N THR A 700 18.67 -12.84 -17.06
CA THR A 700 19.44 -13.32 -18.22
C THR A 700 20.67 -12.44 -18.37
N PRO A 701 21.90 -12.96 -18.15
CA PRO A 701 23.10 -12.16 -18.34
C PRO A 701 23.27 -11.86 -19.84
N PRO A 702 23.34 -10.60 -20.26
CA PRO A 702 23.61 -10.29 -21.65
C PRO A 702 25.06 -10.68 -22.00
N VAL A 703 25.31 -10.87 -23.30
CA VAL A 703 26.64 -11.12 -23.85
C VAL A 703 27.12 -9.85 -24.56
N TYR A 704 28.37 -9.45 -24.30
CA TYR A 704 28.97 -8.30 -24.95
C TYR A 704 29.43 -8.67 -26.37
N HIS A 705 29.03 -7.84 -27.34
CA HIS A 705 29.40 -7.96 -28.75
C HIS A 705 30.30 -6.78 -29.13
N PRO A 706 31.64 -6.94 -29.17
CA PRO A 706 32.56 -5.85 -29.49
C PRO A 706 32.32 -5.23 -30.87
N GLU A 707 31.79 -6.01 -31.81
CA GLU A 707 31.45 -5.57 -33.17
C GLU A 707 30.33 -4.52 -33.20
N PHE A 708 29.47 -4.48 -32.17
CA PHE A 708 28.40 -3.49 -32.01
C PHE A 708 28.60 -2.59 -30.79
N ARG A 709 29.58 -2.92 -29.93
CA ARG A 709 29.77 -2.36 -28.58
C ARG A 709 28.49 -2.38 -27.75
N ARG A 710 27.69 -3.44 -27.88
CA ARG A 710 26.41 -3.60 -27.19
C ARG A 710 26.33 -4.92 -26.44
N TRP A 711 25.63 -4.86 -25.32
CA TRP A 711 25.23 -6.02 -24.53
C TRP A 711 23.88 -6.54 -25.03
N ILE A 712 23.84 -7.81 -25.43
CA ILE A 712 22.70 -8.38 -26.13
C ILE A 712 22.33 -9.73 -25.51
N THR A 713 21.03 -9.99 -25.36
CA THR A 713 20.56 -11.35 -25.04
C THR A 713 20.58 -12.17 -26.32
N GLN A 714 21.39 -13.24 -26.36
CA GLN A 714 21.56 -13.98 -27.60
C GLN A 714 20.31 -14.75 -28.00
N GLU A 715 20.14 -14.94 -29.30
CA GLU A 715 18.98 -15.59 -29.89
C GLU A 715 18.63 -16.93 -29.24
N GLN A 716 19.63 -17.80 -29.06
CA GLN A 716 19.50 -19.16 -28.52
C GLN A 716 19.64 -19.24 -26.99
N GLN A 717 19.81 -18.09 -26.33
CA GLN A 717 20.04 -18.03 -24.90
C GLN A 717 18.77 -18.36 -24.13
N LEU A 718 18.90 -19.26 -23.15
CA LEU A 718 17.85 -19.55 -22.19
C LEU A 718 17.67 -18.36 -21.24
N LEU A 719 16.43 -17.92 -21.09
CA LEU A 719 16.07 -16.82 -20.20
C LEU A 719 16.24 -17.23 -18.73
N ASN A 720 16.66 -16.27 -17.91
CA ASN A 720 16.65 -16.34 -16.44
C ASN A 720 17.39 -17.56 -15.85
N THR A 721 18.52 -17.90 -16.46
CA THR A 721 19.40 -18.98 -16.03
C THR A 721 20.27 -18.61 -14.82
N HIS A 722 20.45 -17.30 -14.55
CA HIS A 722 21.20 -16.79 -13.41
C HIS A 722 20.30 -16.10 -12.39
N ARG A 723 20.83 -15.89 -11.19
CA ARG A 723 20.17 -15.15 -10.11
C ARG A 723 21.16 -14.19 -9.47
N TYR A 724 20.66 -13.04 -9.05
CA TYR A 724 21.42 -12.14 -8.20
C TYR A 724 21.74 -12.78 -6.85
N PRO A 725 22.72 -12.27 -6.08
CA PRO A 725 22.93 -12.74 -4.71
C PRO A 725 21.68 -12.57 -3.84
N PRO A 726 21.47 -13.43 -2.82
CA PRO A 726 20.39 -13.24 -1.87
C PRO A 726 20.48 -11.90 -1.15
N TYR A 727 19.33 -11.24 -1.01
CA TYR A 727 19.16 -9.99 -0.29
C TYR A 727 18.89 -10.28 1.18
N HIS A 728 19.52 -9.53 2.07
CA HIS A 728 19.03 -9.41 3.44
C HIS A 728 19.36 -8.07 4.08
N ARG A 729 18.47 -7.64 4.97
CA ARG A 729 18.57 -6.36 5.67
C ARG A 729 18.04 -6.47 7.08
N LEU A 730 18.73 -5.85 8.04
CA LEU A 730 18.25 -5.63 9.40
C LEU A 730 18.03 -4.14 9.58
N ASP A 731 16.81 -3.77 9.93
CA ASP A 731 16.40 -2.41 10.24
C ASP A 731 16.07 -2.30 11.73
N PHE A 732 16.38 -1.16 12.34
CA PHE A 732 16.17 -0.91 13.76
C PHE A 732 15.49 0.44 13.94
N ARG A 733 14.48 0.51 14.80
CA ARG A 733 13.70 1.71 15.04
C ARG A 733 13.45 1.94 16.52
N VAL A 734 13.54 3.19 16.95
CA VAL A 734 13.16 3.63 18.29
C VAL A 734 12.16 4.77 18.18
N ASP A 735 10.98 4.59 18.76
CA ASP A 735 9.95 5.61 18.91
C ASP A 735 9.90 6.08 20.37
N ARG A 736 9.83 7.40 20.56
CA ARG A 736 9.72 8.05 21.86
C ARG A 736 8.50 8.96 21.85
N ARG A 737 7.48 8.64 22.66
CA ARG A 737 6.25 9.42 22.79
C ARG A 737 6.26 10.19 24.11
N TYR A 738 6.02 11.49 24.03
CA TYR A 738 5.94 12.42 25.15
C TYR A 738 4.52 12.96 25.27
N PHE A 739 3.94 12.88 26.46
CA PHE A 739 2.64 13.44 26.77
C PHE A 739 2.80 14.75 27.55
N PHE A 740 2.35 15.87 26.98
CA PHE A 740 2.26 17.18 27.64
C PHE A 740 0.80 17.55 27.86
N ASN A 741 0.49 18.59 28.64
CA ASN A 741 -0.90 18.83 29.08
C ASN A 741 -1.95 18.99 27.95
N ASN A 742 -1.56 19.61 26.83
CA ASN A 742 -2.48 19.93 25.71
C ASN A 742 -1.97 19.48 24.34
N TRP A 743 -0.83 18.80 24.30
CA TRP A 743 -0.20 18.35 23.06
C TRP A 743 0.68 17.14 23.35
N ASN A 744 1.03 16.40 22.32
CA ASN A 744 1.98 15.31 22.43
C ASN A 744 3.08 15.45 21.37
N MET A 745 4.17 14.71 21.58
CA MET A 745 5.26 14.66 20.64
C MET A 745 5.70 13.22 20.45
N VAL A 746 5.91 12.80 19.21
CA VAL A 746 6.58 11.53 18.90
C VAL A 746 7.87 11.85 18.16
N VAL A 747 8.99 11.39 18.68
CA VAL A 747 10.29 11.45 18.00
C VAL A 747 10.68 10.03 17.65
N PHE A 748 11.04 9.78 16.40
CA PHE A 748 11.52 8.48 15.97
C PHE A 748 12.88 8.56 15.29
N PHE A 749 13.65 7.49 15.48
CA PHE A 749 14.89 7.24 14.77
C PHE A 749 14.83 5.82 14.21
N ASP A 750 15.02 5.70 12.90
CA ASP A 750 14.98 4.46 12.14
C ASP A 750 16.32 4.33 11.40
N MET A 751 16.99 3.20 11.54
CA MET A 751 18.27 2.91 10.92
C MET A 751 18.08 1.70 10.02
N MET A 752 18.08 1.93 8.71
CA MET A 752 17.97 0.86 7.74
C MET A 752 19.34 0.26 7.46
N ASN A 753 19.38 -1.05 7.19
CA ASN A 753 20.61 -1.79 6.86
C ASN A 753 21.73 -1.63 7.91
N VAL A 754 21.42 -1.93 9.18
CA VAL A 754 22.31 -1.67 10.35
C VAL A 754 23.73 -2.23 10.20
N TYR A 755 23.92 -3.37 9.52
CA TYR A 755 25.23 -3.98 9.29
C TYR A 755 25.90 -3.59 7.96
N ASN A 756 25.38 -2.56 7.28
CA ASN A 756 25.89 -2.03 6.01
C ASN A 756 26.17 -3.10 4.95
N ARG A 757 25.24 -4.02 4.72
CA ARG A 757 25.43 -5.03 3.67
C ARG A 757 25.28 -4.39 2.29
N HIS A 758 26.21 -4.70 1.41
CA HIS A 758 26.13 -4.37 0.00
C HIS A 758 25.12 -5.31 -0.67
N ASN A 759 23.86 -4.88 -0.74
CA ASN A 759 22.81 -5.60 -1.42
C ASN A 759 22.79 -5.17 -2.88
N ILE A 760 23.14 -6.07 -3.79
CA ILE A 760 23.12 -5.78 -5.23
C ILE A 760 21.67 -5.64 -5.69
N TRP A 761 21.37 -4.54 -6.38
CA TRP A 761 20.12 -4.37 -7.11
C TRP A 761 20.26 -4.99 -8.49
N GLU A 762 21.23 -4.52 -9.28
CA GLU A 762 21.49 -4.95 -10.64
C GLU A 762 22.95 -4.80 -11.04
N TYR A 763 23.27 -5.24 -12.25
CA TYR A 763 24.56 -4.95 -12.87
C TYR A 763 24.35 -3.91 -13.97
N GLN A 764 25.12 -2.83 -13.91
CA GLN A 764 25.24 -1.88 -15.00
C GLN A 764 26.26 -2.42 -16.00
N TYR A 765 25.90 -2.45 -17.28
CA TYR A 765 26.73 -2.99 -18.34
C TYR A 765 27.22 -1.85 -19.22
N ASN A 766 28.53 -1.61 -19.23
CA ASN A 766 29.14 -0.46 -19.90
C ASN A 766 29.51 -0.79 -21.36
N ASP A 767 29.54 0.22 -22.23
CA ASP A 767 29.84 0.06 -23.66
C ASP A 767 31.25 -0.48 -23.96
N ASP A 768 32.16 -0.45 -22.98
CA ASP A 768 33.51 -1.00 -23.06
C ASP A 768 33.58 -2.51 -22.73
N GLY A 769 32.43 -3.14 -22.44
CA GLY A 769 32.34 -4.54 -22.06
C GLY A 769 32.64 -4.82 -20.59
N SER A 770 32.84 -3.79 -19.77
CA SER A 770 32.87 -3.92 -18.31
C SER A 770 31.45 -3.94 -17.72
N ARG A 771 31.36 -4.39 -16.47
CA ARG A 771 30.12 -4.32 -15.69
C ARG A 771 30.41 -3.82 -14.28
N GLU A 772 29.46 -3.10 -13.71
CA GLU A 772 29.52 -2.55 -12.36
C GLU A 772 28.32 -3.02 -11.54
N GLU A 773 28.52 -3.11 -10.22
CA GLU A 773 27.45 -3.47 -9.29
C GLU A 773 26.68 -2.21 -8.89
N VAL A 774 25.37 -2.21 -9.12
CA VAL A 774 24.47 -1.16 -8.63
C VAL A 774 23.88 -1.60 -7.30
N LEU A 775 24.16 -0.85 -6.24
CA LEU A 775 23.76 -1.21 -4.88
C LEU A 775 22.38 -0.64 -4.51
N GLN A 776 21.66 -1.39 -3.67
CA GLN A 776 20.51 -0.90 -2.91
C GLN A 776 20.97 -0.04 -1.72
N PHE A 777 20.03 0.41 -0.88
CA PHE A 777 20.37 1.25 0.27
C PHE A 777 21.43 0.59 1.16
N GLU A 778 22.55 1.30 1.31
CA GLU A 778 23.51 1.11 2.39
C GLU A 778 22.89 1.51 3.73
N VAL A 779 23.70 1.80 4.74
CA VAL A 779 23.20 2.36 6.01
C VAL A 779 22.48 3.68 5.74
N LEU A 780 21.18 3.72 6.05
CA LEU A 780 20.36 4.91 5.88
C LEU A 780 19.67 5.27 7.21
N PRO A 781 20.17 6.30 7.93
CA PRO A 781 19.51 6.83 9.10
C PRO A 781 18.36 7.76 8.70
N VAL A 782 17.20 7.55 9.31
CA VAL A 782 15.96 8.29 9.08
C VAL A 782 15.41 8.74 10.43
N GLY A 783 15.35 10.06 10.62
CA GLY A 783 14.72 10.67 11.78
C GLY A 783 13.40 11.34 11.43
N GLY A 784 12.53 11.49 12.43
CA GLY A 784 11.36 12.34 12.29
C GLY A 784 10.74 12.74 13.62
N VAL A 785 9.89 13.75 13.53
CA VAL A 785 9.10 14.29 14.64
C VAL A 785 7.64 14.46 14.23
N LEU A 786 6.74 14.12 15.13
CA LEU A 786 5.31 14.32 15.07
C LEU A 786 4.91 15.18 16.27
N ILE A 787 4.10 16.21 16.06
CA ILE A 787 3.54 17.06 17.12
C ILE A 787 2.04 17.12 16.90
N GLU A 788 1.25 16.61 17.85
CA GLU A 788 -0.22 16.66 17.77
C GLU A 788 -0.77 17.58 18.87
N PHE A 789 -1.70 18.48 18.55
CA PHE A 789 -2.26 19.49 19.46
C PHE A 789 -3.76 19.72 19.27
#